data_AF-A0A094H9D1-F1
#
_entry.id   AF-A0A094H9D1-F1
#
_cell.length_a   1.000
_cell.length_b   1.000
_cell.length_c   1.000
_cell.angle_alpha   90.00
_cell.angle_beta   90.00
_cell.angle_gamma   90.00
#
_symmetry.space_group_name_H-M   'P 1'
#
loop_
_entity.id
_entity.type
_entity.pdbx_description
1 polymer ?
#
loop_
_entity_poly.entity_id
_entity_poly.type
_entity_poly.pdbx_seq_one_letter_code
_entity_poly.pdbx_strand_id
1 'polypeptide(L)'
;MALPPKVYQFLVGVFVSLGSITFGYDLGVVAEVIASETYQSRFKPTDAQTGAVVSLFTAGAFFGAMFAAPSADYVGRRWTIVIGSVVFILGGILQTAAQNLSFLWAGRFFAGVGVGFLTMIIPLYQAEISHPSIRGRITALQQFMLGIGALIASWVSYGTFIGIKNEGQWRIPLGLQLLPAIFLGALIFLFPESPRWLIDNDRGEEGLQTLARLHAKGDVNDVWVRAEFDQIQENISFEHEHEAKSYGELFRNRSCFRRLLIALALQASVQMTGVSAIQYYSVTIYGQIGISPDAALRYQAINSVIALIAQALCILLIDRFGRRWTLIYGNLANMVTFIVATALLANFPPGETTNIGASWGFIIVTWVYNFSFSATCGPLSWIIPAEIFDTRTRAKGVSLATMMSFAFNTMIGQVTPIAMTAIKWRFYLVFVVCNFTNALFFWAILPETKKIPLEEMNYLFTNAPIFVPGTDKSQYQADYNADLESRARAFEAKGVAEAERDEAAEKKARIRTYCISGTCTKMSTPQDLSMGLPIIDLDIFLNGSQDAADVQAECKKAAQALITYGALLLHDSRVSEEDNITFLDLLEDYFAQPEAELKKDERPELGYQIGVTLENTEKPKCAVDEPCLRIIEKLDPAERPLDITAHSPDPKCRFFWRMSAGPPPYETKFPALNADNIVPEAPHIREKWPQVMDKWGSSMKNAVEGLSEMTAVGLGLPASTFKEEGTYGPHLLAPTASDLSKYGSKDTILAGFHTDLNFLTIHGRSRYPGLHIWARNTGKRIPVKIPPGNYLLVQAGKQLEHITGGLIKAGFHEVVVNEQTIDVIERRKVEVPERPLVRISSTFFWHLNSDFDLAPIPSLAEESKKARAEQFNLGKDEGEEVVYPAMKVGQQVQKELQHIELMV
;
A
#
# COMPACT_ATOMS: atom_id res chain seq x y z
N MET A 1 -21.66 25.54 23.42
CA MET A 1 -22.39 25.09 22.21
C MET A 1 -21.34 24.57 21.24
N ALA A 2 -21.19 23.25 21.10
CA ALA A 2 -20.13 22.66 20.28
C ALA A 2 -20.42 22.91 18.79
N LEU A 3 -19.46 23.47 18.06
CA LEU A 3 -19.54 23.69 16.62
C LEU A 3 -19.84 22.36 15.90
N PRO A 4 -20.60 22.37 14.79
CA PRO A 4 -20.79 21.16 13.99
C PRO A 4 -19.43 20.56 13.57
N PRO A 5 -19.24 19.23 13.60
CA PRO A 5 -17.97 18.56 13.28
C PRO A 5 -17.31 19.04 11.98
N LYS A 6 -18.09 19.16 10.90
CA LYS A 6 -17.62 19.67 9.60
C LYS A 6 -17.13 21.13 9.66
N VAL A 7 -17.81 21.96 10.44
CA VAL A 7 -17.44 23.37 10.62
C VAL A 7 -16.20 23.48 11.49
N TYR A 8 -16.13 22.67 12.55
CA TYR A 8 -14.95 22.59 13.40
C TYR A 8 -13.72 22.15 12.60
N GLN A 9 -13.78 21.05 11.85
CA GLN A 9 -12.69 20.57 10.99
C GLN A 9 -12.29 21.58 9.91
N PHE A 10 -13.26 22.23 9.27
CA PHE A 10 -12.96 23.28 8.29
C PHE A 10 -12.24 24.46 8.94
N LEU A 11 -12.68 24.90 10.12
CA LEU A 11 -12.02 25.98 10.86
C LEU A 11 -10.61 25.57 11.33
N VAL A 12 -10.41 24.31 11.76
CA VAL A 12 -9.06 23.80 12.07
C VAL A 12 -8.19 23.82 10.81
N GLY A 13 -8.70 23.33 9.68
CA GLY A 13 -8.00 23.33 8.39
C GLY A 13 -7.59 24.73 7.94
N VAL A 14 -8.51 25.69 8.00
CA VAL A 14 -8.23 27.10 7.70
C VAL A 14 -7.20 27.68 8.67
N PHE A 15 -7.31 27.40 9.97
CA PHE A 15 -6.37 27.88 10.98
C PHE A 15 -4.94 27.35 10.74
N VAL A 16 -4.79 26.05 10.49
CA VAL A 16 -3.47 25.44 10.25
C VAL A 16 -2.87 25.95 8.92
N SER A 17 -3.72 26.33 7.96
CA SER A 17 -3.25 26.96 6.72
C SER A 17 -2.57 28.32 6.93
N LEU A 18 -2.67 28.93 8.11
CA LEU A 18 -1.95 30.18 8.43
C LEU A 18 -0.42 30.04 8.31
N GLY A 19 0.14 28.85 8.50
CA GLY A 19 1.58 28.68 8.27
C GLY A 19 1.94 28.63 6.77
N SER A 20 0.98 28.46 5.87
CA SER A 20 1.21 28.67 4.43
C SER A 20 1.28 30.15 4.08
N ILE A 21 0.65 31.01 4.88
CA ILE A 21 0.74 32.47 4.76
C ILE A 21 2.16 32.93 5.05
N THR A 22 2.90 32.34 6.00
CA THR A 22 4.28 32.77 6.31
C THR A 22 5.19 32.59 5.10
N PHE A 23 5.03 31.50 4.35
CA PHE A 23 5.78 31.29 3.11
C PHE A 23 5.38 32.30 2.03
N GLY A 24 4.09 32.43 1.76
CA GLY A 24 3.58 33.38 0.76
C GLY A 24 3.97 34.83 1.08
N TYR A 25 3.95 35.20 2.36
CA TYR A 25 4.30 36.52 2.83
C TYR A 25 5.79 36.83 2.57
N ASP A 26 6.70 35.90 2.88
CA ASP A 26 8.12 36.11 2.61
C ASP A 26 8.42 36.29 1.11
N LEU A 27 7.79 35.46 0.26
CA LEU A 27 7.93 35.56 -1.20
C LEU A 27 7.53 36.96 -1.72
N GLY A 28 6.51 37.58 -1.13
CA GLY A 28 6.04 38.91 -1.51
C GLY A 28 6.87 40.06 -0.93
N VAL A 29 7.40 39.90 0.28
CA VAL A 29 8.05 41.01 1.01
C VAL A 29 9.47 41.30 0.54
N VAL A 30 10.21 40.27 0.11
CA VAL A 30 11.64 40.41 -0.19
C VAL A 30 11.93 41.39 -1.34
N ALA A 31 11.01 41.48 -2.32
CA ALA A 31 11.15 42.36 -3.47
C ALA A 31 11.19 43.85 -3.10
N GLU A 32 10.43 44.24 -2.07
CA GLU A 32 10.44 45.61 -1.53
C GLU A 32 11.65 45.85 -0.63
N VAL A 33 12.00 44.88 0.21
CA VAL A 33 13.13 45.01 1.15
C VAL A 33 14.43 45.29 0.39
N ILE A 34 14.72 44.52 -0.66
CA ILE A 34 15.96 44.71 -1.44
C ILE A 34 15.91 45.98 -2.31
N ALA A 35 14.73 46.49 -2.64
CA ALA A 35 14.56 47.70 -3.44
C ALA A 35 14.47 49.00 -2.61
N SER A 36 14.29 48.88 -1.29
CA SER A 36 14.11 50.01 -0.39
C SER A 36 15.34 50.91 -0.34
N GLU A 37 15.13 52.23 -0.45
CA GLU A 37 16.22 53.22 -0.42
C GLU A 37 16.98 53.21 0.92
N THR A 38 16.26 53.01 2.02
CA THR A 38 16.85 52.95 3.37
C THR A 38 17.66 51.66 3.59
N TYR A 39 17.26 50.56 2.96
CA TYR A 39 18.03 49.32 2.95
C TYR A 39 19.33 49.48 2.12
N GLN A 40 19.20 50.01 0.91
CA GLN A 40 20.33 50.22 -0.01
C GLN A 40 21.36 51.21 0.57
N SER A 41 20.91 52.30 1.17
CA SER A 41 21.80 53.30 1.80
C SER A 41 22.52 52.77 3.04
N ARG A 42 21.86 51.92 3.85
CA ARG A 42 22.42 51.32 5.06
C ARG A 42 23.48 50.27 4.77
N PHE A 43 23.17 49.30 3.90
CA PHE A 43 24.00 48.10 3.72
C PHE A 43 24.86 48.13 2.46
N LYS A 44 24.48 48.90 1.43
CA LYS A 44 25.16 48.98 0.12
C LYS A 44 25.61 47.61 -0.42
N PRO A 45 24.70 46.61 -0.49
CA PRO A 45 25.06 45.24 -0.84
C PRO A 45 25.52 45.15 -2.31
N THR A 46 26.50 44.28 -2.58
CA THR A 46 26.81 43.88 -3.96
C THR A 46 25.70 42.99 -4.54
N ASP A 47 25.69 42.79 -5.86
CA ASP A 47 24.71 41.90 -6.51
C ASP A 47 24.73 40.48 -5.92
N ALA A 48 25.91 39.95 -5.61
CA ALA A 48 26.05 38.64 -4.98
C ALA A 48 25.52 38.62 -3.54
N GLN A 49 25.68 39.70 -2.79
CA GLN A 49 25.16 39.82 -1.42
C GLN A 49 23.64 39.99 -1.39
N THR A 50 23.07 40.74 -2.35
CA THR A 50 21.62 40.84 -2.55
C THR A 50 21.05 39.47 -2.93
N GLY A 51 21.71 38.76 -3.85
CA GLY A 51 21.41 37.37 -4.18
C GLY A 51 21.38 36.46 -2.96
N ALA A 52 22.35 36.62 -2.05
CA ALA A 52 22.44 35.82 -0.82
C ALA A 52 21.29 36.11 0.16
N VAL A 53 20.83 37.37 0.28
CA VAL A 53 19.66 37.70 1.12
C VAL A 53 18.40 36.96 0.63
N VAL A 54 18.21 36.88 -0.68
CA VAL A 54 17.07 36.18 -1.29
C VAL A 54 17.23 34.66 -1.19
N SER A 55 18.39 34.13 -1.58
CA SER A 55 18.62 32.69 -1.74
C SER A 55 18.75 31.94 -0.41
N LEU A 56 19.25 32.57 0.65
CA LEU A 56 19.43 31.90 1.94
C LEU A 56 18.10 31.50 2.61
N PHE A 57 17.01 32.18 2.31
CA PHE A 57 15.70 31.78 2.79
C PHE A 57 15.27 30.43 2.20
N THR A 58 15.39 30.27 0.88
CA THR A 58 15.03 29.02 0.22
C THR A 58 16.05 27.91 0.47
N ALA A 59 17.32 28.26 0.70
CA ALA A 59 18.33 27.31 1.19
C ALA A 59 17.99 26.80 2.60
N GLY A 60 17.53 27.67 3.50
CA GLY A 60 17.00 27.27 4.80
C GLY A 60 15.80 26.35 4.66
N ALA A 61 14.86 26.68 3.77
CA ALA A 61 13.66 25.88 3.53
C ALA A 61 13.97 24.47 2.99
N PHE A 62 15.02 24.31 2.19
CA PHE A 62 15.54 23.01 1.76
C PHE A 62 15.89 22.11 2.96
N PHE A 63 16.69 22.63 3.91
CA PHE A 63 17.07 21.86 5.11
C PHE A 63 15.89 21.71 6.07
N GLY A 64 15.04 22.72 6.20
CA GLY A 64 13.83 22.64 7.00
C GLY A 64 12.90 21.51 6.54
N ALA A 65 12.66 21.41 5.23
CA ALA A 65 11.82 20.34 4.66
C ALA A 65 12.45 18.94 4.84
N MET A 66 13.78 18.83 4.80
CA MET A 66 14.50 17.58 5.05
C MET A 66 14.30 17.06 6.48
N PHE A 67 14.34 17.94 7.48
CA PHE A 67 14.21 17.55 8.89
C PHE A 67 12.75 17.54 9.39
N ALA A 68 11.81 18.10 8.62
CA ALA A 68 10.40 18.17 8.99
C ALA A 68 9.76 16.80 9.16
N ALA A 69 9.98 15.87 8.21
CA ALA A 69 9.34 14.56 8.23
C ALA A 69 9.77 13.69 9.44
N PRO A 70 11.08 13.49 9.71
CA PRO A 70 11.51 12.73 10.89
C PRO A 70 11.03 13.36 12.21
N SER A 71 10.97 14.70 12.26
CA SER A 71 10.43 15.41 13.42
C SER A 71 8.93 15.15 13.60
N ALA A 72 8.16 15.18 12.51
CA ALA A 72 6.73 14.93 12.50
C ALA A 72 6.36 13.53 13.01
N ASP A 73 7.21 12.55 12.72
CA ASP A 73 7.00 11.17 13.13
C ASP A 73 7.43 10.95 14.59
N TYR A 74 8.50 11.60 15.05
CA TYR A 74 9.01 11.42 16.41
C TYR A 74 8.27 12.23 17.50
N VAL A 75 8.02 13.52 17.28
CA VAL A 75 7.39 14.40 18.29
C VAL A 75 5.91 14.69 18.03
N GLY A 76 5.38 14.22 16.90
CA GLY A 76 4.02 14.49 16.47
C GLY A 76 3.85 15.78 15.67
N ARG A 77 2.65 15.96 15.11
CA ARG A 77 2.39 17.00 14.12
C ARG A 77 2.26 18.37 14.78
N ARG A 78 1.64 18.48 15.96
CA ARG A 78 1.53 19.77 16.68
C ARG A 78 2.88 20.32 17.12
N TRP A 79 3.73 19.49 17.74
CA TRP A 79 5.04 19.94 18.20
C TRP A 79 5.96 20.33 17.04
N THR A 80 5.85 19.63 15.91
CA THR A 80 6.57 19.99 14.69
C THR A 80 6.16 21.37 14.15
N ILE A 81 4.85 21.72 14.20
CA ILE A 81 4.36 23.07 13.88
C ILE A 81 4.94 24.13 14.84
N VAL A 82 5.02 23.82 16.13
CA VAL A 82 5.59 24.73 17.15
C VAL A 82 7.08 24.95 16.89
N ILE A 83 7.85 23.88 16.65
CA ILE A 83 9.27 23.97 16.32
C ILE A 83 9.48 24.84 15.09
N GLY A 84 8.74 24.59 14.01
CA GLY A 84 8.79 25.39 12.79
C GLY A 84 8.48 26.87 13.05
N SER A 85 7.45 27.14 13.85
CA SER A 85 7.02 28.50 14.20
C SER A 85 8.05 29.24 15.07
N VAL A 86 8.65 28.57 16.06
CA VAL A 86 9.70 29.15 16.92
C VAL A 86 10.96 29.48 16.11
N VAL A 87 11.39 28.57 15.24
CA VAL A 87 12.56 28.79 14.37
C VAL A 87 12.29 29.92 13.37
N PHE A 88 11.07 29.99 12.81
CA PHE A 88 10.65 31.08 11.95
C PHE A 88 10.65 32.44 12.68
N ILE A 89 10.12 32.48 13.91
CA ILE A 89 10.09 33.69 14.76
C ILE A 89 11.52 34.16 15.06
N LEU A 90 12.42 33.24 15.41
CA LEU A 90 13.83 33.57 15.64
C LEU A 90 14.47 34.18 14.39
N GLY A 91 14.22 33.58 13.22
CA GLY A 91 14.68 34.12 11.94
C GLY A 91 14.12 35.52 11.65
N GLY A 92 12.82 35.73 11.87
CA GLY A 92 12.18 37.03 11.67
C GLY A 92 12.70 38.11 12.63
N ILE A 93 12.94 37.78 13.91
CA ILE A 93 13.53 38.72 14.89
C ILE A 93 14.92 39.15 14.44
N LEU A 94 15.77 38.20 14.01
CA LEU A 94 17.10 38.50 13.49
C LEU A 94 17.06 39.43 12.27
N GLN A 95 16.10 39.20 11.36
CA GLN A 95 15.90 40.06 10.19
C GLN A 95 15.44 41.47 10.58
N THR A 96 14.42 41.59 11.42
CA THR A 96 13.87 42.88 11.86
C THR A 96 14.87 43.70 12.67
N ALA A 97 15.67 43.03 13.51
CA ALA A 97 16.69 43.66 14.35
C ALA A 97 18.04 43.87 13.64
N ALA A 98 18.16 43.53 12.36
CA ALA A 98 19.44 43.47 11.67
C ALA A 98 20.22 44.80 11.70
N GLN A 99 21.50 44.71 12.03
CA GLN A 99 22.44 45.84 12.07
C GLN A 99 23.50 45.78 10.95
N ASN A 100 23.73 44.58 10.40
CA ASN A 100 24.61 44.30 9.28
C ASN A 100 24.00 43.19 8.42
N LEU A 101 24.59 42.92 7.24
CA LEU A 101 24.10 41.90 6.32
C LEU A 101 24.13 40.49 6.90
N SER A 102 25.06 40.18 7.81
CA SER A 102 25.16 38.85 8.43
C SER A 102 23.94 38.51 9.29
N PHE A 103 23.35 39.49 9.97
CA PHE A 103 22.08 39.31 10.69
C PHE A 103 20.94 38.97 9.72
N LEU A 104 20.88 39.63 8.56
CA LEU A 104 19.90 39.33 7.53
C LEU A 104 20.11 37.94 6.94
N TRP A 105 21.35 37.55 6.63
CA TRP A 105 21.68 36.22 6.11
C TRP A 105 21.30 35.11 7.09
N ALA A 106 21.69 35.24 8.36
CA ALA A 106 21.32 34.29 9.40
C ALA A 106 19.80 34.26 9.60
N GLY A 107 19.16 35.43 9.69
CA GLY A 107 17.72 35.53 9.87
C GLY A 107 16.92 34.96 8.70
N ARG A 108 17.39 35.14 7.46
CA ARG A 108 16.81 34.53 6.25
C ARG A 108 16.94 33.02 6.29
N PHE A 109 18.12 32.49 6.62
CA PHE A 109 18.34 31.05 6.74
C PHE A 109 17.43 30.41 7.79
N PHE A 110 17.38 30.96 9.02
CA PHE A 110 16.51 30.41 10.07
C PHE A 110 15.02 30.58 9.77
N ALA A 111 14.60 31.71 9.20
CA ALA A 111 13.23 31.87 8.75
C ALA A 111 12.89 30.83 7.66
N GLY A 112 13.83 30.59 6.74
CA GLY A 112 13.76 29.53 5.75
C GLY A 112 13.55 28.16 6.37
N VAL A 113 14.39 27.76 7.33
CA VAL A 113 14.26 26.48 8.05
C VAL A 113 12.86 26.35 8.66
N GLY A 114 12.38 27.37 9.36
CA GLY A 114 11.04 27.38 9.93
C GLY A 114 9.93 27.20 8.89
N VAL A 115 10.04 27.88 7.73
CA VAL A 115 9.10 27.68 6.61
C VAL A 115 9.20 26.28 6.01
N GLY A 116 10.39 25.70 5.89
CA GLY A 116 10.56 24.32 5.43
C GLY A 116 9.81 23.32 6.31
N PHE A 117 9.86 23.50 7.63
CA PHE A 117 9.05 22.73 8.58
C PHE A 117 7.55 22.94 8.34
N LEU A 118 7.09 24.20 8.32
CA LEU A 118 5.68 24.55 8.19
C LEU A 118 5.07 24.08 6.86
N THR A 119 5.76 24.25 5.74
CA THR A 119 5.27 23.89 4.40
C THR A 119 5.11 22.38 4.21
N MET A 120 5.89 21.57 4.93
CA MET A 120 5.77 20.11 4.92
C MET A 120 4.70 19.61 5.90
N ILE A 121 4.67 20.12 7.14
CA ILE A 121 3.82 19.58 8.20
C ILE A 121 2.34 19.97 8.09
N ILE A 122 2.06 21.18 7.59
CA ILE A 122 0.69 21.71 7.48
C ILE A 122 -0.21 20.82 6.61
N PRO A 123 0.16 20.47 5.36
CA PRO A 123 -0.67 19.60 4.54
C PRO A 123 -0.85 18.21 5.16
N LEU A 124 0.19 17.68 5.80
CA LEU A 124 0.14 16.37 6.45
C LEU A 124 -0.89 16.39 7.59
N TYR A 125 -0.76 17.35 8.50
CA TYR A 125 -1.69 17.51 9.62
C TYR A 125 -3.13 17.74 9.13
N GLN A 126 -3.33 18.57 8.11
CA GLN A 126 -4.64 18.80 7.50
C GLN A 126 -5.26 17.54 6.91
N ALA A 127 -4.47 16.70 6.24
CA ALA A 127 -4.96 15.47 5.65
C ALA A 127 -5.42 14.46 6.72
N GLU A 128 -4.72 14.42 7.86
CA GLU A 128 -4.96 13.47 8.95
C GLU A 128 -6.13 13.85 9.87
N ILE A 129 -6.46 15.14 9.99
CA ILE A 129 -7.59 15.61 10.81
C ILE A 129 -8.89 15.83 10.02
N SER A 130 -8.82 15.80 8.69
CA SER A 130 -9.96 16.13 7.84
C SER A 130 -10.73 14.89 7.38
N HIS A 131 -12.06 15.01 7.42
CA HIS A 131 -12.94 14.00 6.86
C HIS A 131 -12.63 13.76 5.36
N PRO A 132 -12.59 12.49 4.89
CA PRO A 132 -12.21 12.15 3.52
C PRO A 132 -12.94 12.95 2.42
N SER A 133 -14.23 13.23 2.62
CA SER A 133 -15.05 13.98 1.64
C SER A 133 -14.66 15.45 1.43
N ILE A 134 -13.93 16.07 2.36
CA ILE A 134 -13.48 17.47 2.25
C ILE A 134 -11.95 17.60 2.19
N ARG A 135 -11.22 16.49 2.40
CA ARG A 135 -9.75 16.44 2.47
C ARG A 135 -9.08 17.15 1.29
N GLY A 136 -9.45 16.82 0.06
CA GLY A 136 -8.87 17.45 -1.14
C GLY A 136 -9.09 18.96 -1.21
N ARG A 137 -10.23 19.47 -0.73
CA ARG A 137 -10.50 20.92 -0.67
C ARG A 137 -9.68 21.60 0.41
N ILE A 138 -9.47 20.94 1.55
CA ILE A 138 -8.65 21.47 2.65
C ILE A 138 -7.18 21.50 2.23
N THR A 139 -6.66 20.43 1.61
CA THR A 139 -5.28 20.43 1.11
C THR A 139 -5.06 21.48 0.02
N ALA A 140 -6.06 21.74 -0.84
CA ALA A 140 -5.99 22.82 -1.84
C ALA A 140 -5.97 24.23 -1.21
N LEU A 141 -6.49 24.42 0.02
CA LEU A 141 -6.42 25.70 0.72
C LEU A 141 -4.97 26.13 1.01
N GLN A 142 -4.01 25.20 1.10
CA GLN A 142 -2.60 25.55 1.33
C GLN A 142 -2.08 26.50 0.26
N GLN A 143 -2.23 26.13 -1.02
CA GLN A 143 -1.75 26.95 -2.14
C GLN A 143 -2.50 28.28 -2.22
N PHE A 144 -3.80 28.26 -1.94
CA PHE A 144 -4.61 29.46 -1.89
C PHE A 144 -4.16 30.42 -0.76
N MET A 145 -3.81 29.88 0.41
CA MET A 145 -3.33 30.65 1.57
C MET A 145 -1.91 31.18 1.37
N LEU A 146 -1.06 30.46 0.63
CA LEU A 146 0.19 31.00 0.13
C LEU A 146 -0.06 32.22 -0.77
N GLY A 147 -1.02 32.13 -1.70
CA GLY A 147 -1.45 33.26 -2.53
C GLY A 147 -1.98 34.45 -1.70
N ILE A 148 -2.77 34.19 -0.65
CA ILE A 148 -3.23 35.23 0.29
C ILE A 148 -2.05 35.87 1.02
N GLY A 149 -1.08 35.08 1.49
CA GLY A 149 0.12 35.63 2.13
C GLY A 149 0.91 36.55 1.20
N ALA A 150 1.10 36.14 -0.06
CA ALA A 150 1.76 36.97 -1.07
C ALA A 150 0.96 38.25 -1.38
N LEU A 151 -0.37 38.16 -1.42
CA LEU A 151 -1.26 39.32 -1.60
C LEU A 151 -1.10 40.31 -0.44
N ILE A 152 -1.18 39.84 0.82
CA ILE A 152 -1.01 40.68 2.01
C ILE A 152 0.37 41.33 1.99
N ALA A 153 1.43 40.55 1.77
CA ALA A 153 2.79 41.07 1.70
C ALA A 153 2.97 42.11 0.60
N SER A 154 2.39 41.91 -0.58
CA SER A 154 2.51 42.87 -1.69
C SER A 154 1.89 44.23 -1.34
N TRP A 155 0.72 44.22 -0.69
CA TRP A 155 0.04 45.46 -0.27
C TRP A 155 0.71 46.13 0.93
N VAL A 156 1.18 45.34 1.90
CA VAL A 156 1.99 45.86 3.03
C VAL A 156 3.26 46.51 2.51
N SER A 157 3.99 45.81 1.63
CA SER A 157 5.21 46.29 1.00
C SER A 157 4.98 47.60 0.22
N TYR A 158 3.92 47.67 -0.58
CA TYR A 158 3.57 48.91 -1.26
C TYR A 158 3.28 50.05 -0.26
N GLY A 159 2.52 49.77 0.80
CA GLY A 159 2.16 50.75 1.82
C GLY A 159 3.36 51.26 2.63
N THR A 160 4.28 50.39 3.02
CA THR A 160 5.51 50.79 3.74
C THR A 160 6.47 51.54 2.83
N PHE A 161 6.60 51.10 1.57
CA PHE A 161 7.47 51.74 0.60
C PHE A 161 7.10 53.20 0.34
N ILE A 162 5.80 53.51 0.19
CA ILE A 162 5.31 54.88 -0.06
C ILE A 162 5.15 55.70 1.23
N GLY A 163 4.75 55.05 2.33
CA GLY A 163 4.33 55.73 3.55
C GLY A 163 5.47 55.99 4.53
N ILE A 164 6.57 55.25 4.46
CA ILE A 164 7.63 55.26 5.47
C ILE A 164 8.98 55.55 4.81
N LYS A 165 9.66 56.60 5.27
CA LYS A 165 10.96 57.06 4.73
C LYS A 165 12.15 56.80 5.65
N ASN A 166 11.94 56.20 6.82
CA ASN A 166 13.01 55.80 7.75
C ASN A 166 13.29 54.29 7.64
N GLU A 167 14.21 53.75 8.46
CA GLU A 167 14.52 52.30 8.44
C GLU A 167 13.31 51.38 8.70
N GLY A 168 12.18 51.93 9.18
CA GLY A 168 10.91 51.21 9.27
C GLY A 168 10.40 50.72 7.91
N GLN A 169 10.84 51.32 6.80
CA GLN A 169 10.46 50.96 5.43
C GLN A 169 10.62 49.45 5.18
N TRP A 170 11.82 48.89 5.42
CA TRP A 170 12.09 47.47 5.23
C TRP A 170 11.96 46.63 6.53
N ARG A 171 12.11 47.24 7.72
CA ARG A 171 12.02 46.52 9.00
C ARG A 171 10.58 46.13 9.37
N ILE A 172 9.60 47.01 9.12
CA ILE A 172 8.19 46.76 9.49
C ILE A 172 7.60 45.59 8.68
N PRO A 173 7.74 45.54 7.34
CA PRO A 173 7.28 44.40 6.56
C PRO A 173 7.91 43.08 7.04
N LEU A 174 9.22 43.07 7.31
CA LEU A 174 9.90 41.89 7.86
C LEU A 174 9.47 41.55 9.30
N GLY A 175 9.07 42.53 10.11
CA GLY A 175 8.54 42.28 11.46
C GLY A 175 7.12 41.73 11.45
N LEU A 176 6.28 42.18 10.51
CA LEU A 176 4.89 41.73 10.39
C LEU A 176 4.77 40.24 10.04
N GLN A 177 5.77 39.65 9.39
CA GLN A 177 5.80 38.21 9.11
C GLN A 177 5.77 37.35 10.39
N LEU A 178 6.19 37.91 11.53
CA LEU A 178 6.17 37.22 12.83
C LEU A 178 4.75 36.93 13.31
N LEU A 179 3.78 37.77 12.95
CA LEU A 179 2.42 37.69 13.50
C LEU A 179 1.74 36.36 13.16
N PRO A 180 1.64 35.92 11.89
CA PRO A 180 1.02 34.63 11.57
C PRO A 180 1.70 33.44 12.27
N ALA A 181 3.03 33.46 12.42
CA ALA A 181 3.77 32.40 13.10
C ALA A 181 3.53 32.38 14.61
N ILE A 182 3.45 33.55 15.26
CA ILE A 182 3.10 33.66 16.69
C ILE A 182 1.67 33.13 16.91
N PHE A 183 0.71 33.55 16.09
CA PHE A 183 -0.66 33.07 16.20
C PHE A 183 -0.76 31.56 15.99
N LEU A 184 -0.07 31.03 14.98
CA LEU A 184 -0.03 29.60 14.70
C LEU A 184 0.57 28.82 15.88
N GLY A 185 1.79 29.18 16.31
CA GLY A 185 2.50 28.48 17.37
C GLY A 185 1.82 28.56 18.74
N ALA A 186 1.14 29.67 19.05
CA ALA A 186 0.44 29.82 20.33
C ALA A 186 -0.90 29.07 20.36
N LEU A 187 -1.66 29.12 19.27
CA LEU A 187 -3.03 28.58 19.25
C LEU A 187 -3.10 27.13 18.79
N ILE A 188 -2.02 26.55 18.23
CA ILE A 188 -2.01 25.13 17.81
C ILE A 188 -2.33 24.16 18.96
N PHE A 189 -2.01 24.51 20.20
CA PHE A 189 -2.32 23.70 21.39
C PHE A 189 -3.82 23.61 21.71
N LEU A 190 -4.65 24.51 21.16
CA LEU A 190 -6.11 24.42 21.27
C LEU A 190 -6.70 23.31 20.38
N PHE A 191 -5.92 22.85 19.41
CA PHE A 191 -6.32 21.82 18.44
C PHE A 191 -5.79 20.44 18.87
N PRO A 192 -6.49 19.35 18.48
CA PRO A 192 -6.08 18.00 18.84
C PRO A 192 -4.79 17.58 18.13
N GLU A 193 -4.09 16.56 18.63
CA GLU A 193 -3.03 15.92 17.84
C GLU A 193 -3.64 15.11 16.70
N SER A 194 -2.83 14.73 15.71
CA SER A 194 -3.28 13.83 14.65
C SER A 194 -3.76 12.49 15.24
N PRO A 195 -5.00 12.05 14.97
CA PRO A 195 -5.48 10.75 15.42
C PRO A 195 -4.66 9.61 14.80
N ARG A 196 -4.25 9.77 13.53
CA ARG A 196 -3.38 8.81 12.84
C ARG A 196 -2.04 8.66 13.55
N TRP A 197 -1.37 9.77 13.87
CA TRP A 197 -0.08 9.73 14.57
C TRP A 197 -0.18 9.07 15.95
N LEU A 198 -1.25 9.34 16.69
CA LEU A 198 -1.49 8.74 18.00
C LEU A 198 -1.65 7.22 17.88
N ILE A 199 -2.40 6.73 16.90
CA ILE A 199 -2.57 5.29 16.65
C ILE A 199 -1.23 4.66 16.24
N ASP A 200 -0.47 5.34 15.40
CA ASP A 200 0.84 4.91 14.90
C ASP A 200 1.95 4.83 15.98
N ASN A 201 1.78 5.53 17.11
CA ASN A 201 2.71 5.56 18.24
C ASN A 201 2.18 4.81 19.46
N ASP A 202 1.44 3.72 19.26
CA ASP A 202 0.88 2.86 20.31
C ASP A 202 -0.08 3.56 21.29
N ARG A 203 -0.63 4.74 20.91
CA ARG A 203 -1.58 5.53 21.72
C ARG A 203 -2.99 5.48 21.13
N GLY A 204 -3.44 4.28 20.78
CA GLY A 204 -4.73 4.03 20.12
C GLY A 204 -5.93 4.60 20.87
N GLU A 205 -5.97 4.50 22.20
CA GLU A 205 -7.10 5.02 23.00
C GLU A 205 -7.24 6.55 22.90
N GLU A 206 -6.12 7.28 22.94
CA GLU A 206 -6.12 8.73 22.72
C GLU A 206 -6.46 9.10 21.27
N GLY A 207 -6.01 8.27 20.32
CA GLY A 207 -6.37 8.37 18.90
C GLY A 207 -7.88 8.27 18.68
N LEU A 208 -8.52 7.26 19.28
CA LEU A 208 -9.97 7.05 19.24
C LEU A 208 -10.75 8.20 19.88
N GLN A 209 -10.32 8.69 21.05
CA GLN A 209 -10.93 9.86 21.69
C GLN A 209 -10.81 11.12 20.84
N THR A 210 -9.67 11.29 20.17
CA THR A 210 -9.43 12.42 19.26
C THR A 210 -10.33 12.33 18.02
N LEU A 211 -10.46 11.15 17.43
CA LEU A 211 -11.34 10.88 16.31
C LEU A 211 -12.81 11.14 16.69
N ALA A 212 -13.24 10.66 17.86
CA ALA A 212 -14.55 10.90 18.42
C ALA A 212 -14.83 12.40 18.60
N ARG A 213 -13.86 13.15 19.14
CA ARG A 213 -13.98 14.61 19.29
C ARG A 213 -14.09 15.34 17.96
N LEU A 214 -13.36 14.88 16.94
CA LEU A 214 -13.38 15.47 15.61
C LEU A 214 -14.68 15.17 14.85
N HIS A 215 -15.22 13.95 14.97
CA HIS A 215 -16.27 13.43 14.07
C HIS A 215 -17.63 13.26 14.76
N ALA A 216 -17.67 12.84 16.04
CA ALA A 216 -18.90 12.48 16.76
C ALA A 216 -19.10 13.26 18.07
N LYS A 217 -18.57 14.49 18.18
CA LYS A 217 -18.68 15.35 19.39
C LYS A 217 -18.16 14.69 20.68
N GLY A 218 -17.26 13.72 20.56
CA GLY A 218 -16.66 12.98 21.67
C GLY A 218 -17.28 11.60 21.93
N ASP A 219 -18.23 11.13 21.11
CA ASP A 219 -18.75 9.76 21.22
C ASP A 219 -17.80 8.73 20.58
N VAL A 220 -17.15 7.93 21.41
CA VAL A 220 -16.23 6.85 21.01
C VAL A 220 -16.95 5.58 20.56
N ASN A 221 -18.25 5.47 20.81
CA ASN A 221 -19.07 4.33 20.39
C ASN A 221 -19.84 4.59 19.10
N ASP A 222 -19.69 5.78 18.52
CA ASP A 222 -20.25 6.07 17.22
C ASP A 222 -19.70 5.10 16.17
N VAL A 223 -20.62 4.52 15.38
CA VAL A 223 -20.31 3.46 14.41
C VAL A 223 -19.30 3.94 13.36
N TRP A 224 -19.40 5.20 12.94
CA TRP A 224 -18.48 5.78 11.97
C TRP A 224 -17.08 5.97 12.57
N VAL A 225 -17.01 6.46 13.81
CA VAL A 225 -15.73 6.67 14.52
C VAL A 225 -14.98 5.35 14.70
N ARG A 226 -15.66 4.27 15.07
CA ARG A 226 -15.02 2.95 15.19
C ARG A 226 -14.57 2.40 13.84
N ALA A 227 -15.42 2.46 12.81
CA ALA A 227 -15.05 2.00 11.48
C ALA A 227 -13.84 2.78 10.91
N GLU A 228 -13.77 4.09 11.15
CA GLU A 228 -12.63 4.89 10.72
C GLU A 228 -11.37 4.64 11.56
N PHE A 229 -11.51 4.35 12.86
CA PHE A 229 -10.39 3.91 13.71
C PHE A 229 -9.80 2.59 13.21
N ASP A 230 -10.63 1.58 12.98
CA ASP A 230 -10.23 0.27 12.47
C ASP A 230 -9.56 0.41 11.10
N GLN A 231 -10.15 1.20 10.20
CA GLN A 231 -9.57 1.51 8.89
C GLN A 231 -8.22 2.24 9.00
N ILE A 232 -8.04 3.16 9.95
CA ILE A 232 -6.74 3.83 10.16
C ILE A 232 -5.71 2.82 10.67
N GLN A 233 -6.10 1.92 11.58
CA GLN A 233 -5.21 0.89 12.11
C GLN A 233 -4.75 -0.10 11.02
N GLU A 234 -5.67 -0.58 10.18
CA GLU A 234 -5.37 -1.41 9.01
C GLU A 234 -4.46 -0.70 8.01
N ASN A 235 -4.71 0.59 7.73
CA ASN A 235 -3.86 1.35 6.82
C ASN A 235 -2.45 1.57 7.39
N ILE A 236 -2.32 1.77 8.69
CA ILE A 236 -1.02 1.93 9.35
C ILE A 236 -0.25 0.61 9.30
N SER A 237 -0.89 -0.52 9.65
CA SER A 237 -0.22 -1.84 9.57
C SER A 237 0.21 -2.14 8.13
N PHE A 238 -0.69 -1.92 7.16
CA PHE A 238 -0.37 -2.07 5.74
C PHE A 238 0.80 -1.16 5.31
N GLU A 239 0.82 0.10 5.75
CA GLU A 239 1.92 1.01 5.43
C GLU A 239 3.25 0.59 6.08
N HIS A 240 3.27 0.17 7.35
CA HIS A 240 4.49 -0.32 8.00
C HIS A 240 5.06 -1.56 7.31
N GLU A 241 4.18 -2.44 6.83
CA GLU A 241 4.55 -3.65 6.08
C GLU A 241 5.06 -3.35 4.66
N HIS A 242 4.53 -2.29 4.02
CA HIS A 242 4.76 -1.98 2.61
C HIS A 242 5.59 -0.72 2.34
N GLU A 243 6.00 0.06 3.34
CA GLU A 243 6.81 1.27 3.13
C GLU A 243 8.23 0.91 2.65
N ALA A 244 8.76 1.72 1.73
CA ALA A 244 10.14 1.53 1.26
C ALA A 244 11.12 1.70 2.44
N LYS A 245 11.90 0.67 2.79
CA LYS A 245 12.84 0.72 3.92
C LYS A 245 14.00 1.70 3.68
N SER A 246 14.19 2.17 2.44
CA SER A 246 15.27 3.11 2.08
C SER A 246 14.92 4.03 0.90
N TYR A 247 15.48 5.26 0.91
CA TYR A 247 15.52 6.15 -0.26
C TYR A 247 16.16 5.49 -1.49
N GLY A 248 17.06 4.50 -1.29
CA GLY A 248 17.71 3.75 -2.37
C GLY A 248 16.74 2.95 -3.24
N GLU A 249 15.56 2.59 -2.73
CA GLU A 249 14.54 1.85 -3.50
C GLU A 249 13.97 2.67 -4.65
N LEU A 250 13.88 4.00 -4.49
CA LEU A 250 13.43 4.92 -5.53
C LEU A 250 14.34 4.89 -6.77
N PHE A 251 15.62 4.52 -6.60
CA PHE A 251 16.62 4.49 -7.67
C PHE A 251 16.82 3.10 -8.28
N ARG A 252 16.34 2.03 -7.63
CA ARG A 252 16.52 0.64 -8.11
C ARG A 252 15.45 0.19 -9.10
N ASN A 253 14.19 0.56 -8.86
CA ASN A 253 13.08 0.16 -9.73
C ASN A 253 12.90 1.16 -10.87
N ARG A 254 12.85 0.68 -12.13
CA ARG A 254 12.70 1.51 -13.34
C ARG A 254 11.43 2.36 -13.33
N SER A 255 10.31 1.84 -12.82
CA SER A 255 9.04 2.55 -12.73
C SER A 255 9.10 3.66 -11.66
N CYS A 256 9.66 3.35 -10.48
CA CYS A 256 9.88 4.32 -9.40
C CYS A 256 10.86 5.43 -9.81
N PHE A 257 11.96 5.06 -10.48
CA PHE A 257 12.96 6.02 -10.97
C PHE A 257 12.36 6.96 -12.01
N ARG A 258 11.51 6.46 -12.92
CA ARG A 258 10.80 7.30 -13.89
C ARG A 258 9.89 8.33 -13.21
N ARG A 259 9.12 7.91 -12.18
CA ARG A 259 8.28 8.83 -11.40
C ARG A 259 9.11 9.86 -10.66
N LEU A 260 10.19 9.42 -10.02
CA LEU A 260 11.13 10.30 -9.33
C LEU A 260 11.71 11.35 -10.30
N LEU A 261 12.19 10.93 -11.47
CA LEU A 261 12.72 11.82 -12.49
C LEU A 261 11.69 12.87 -12.90
N ILE A 262 10.43 12.47 -13.13
CA ILE A 262 9.35 13.39 -13.50
C ILE A 262 9.04 14.37 -12.37
N ALA A 263 8.96 13.91 -11.12
CA ALA A 263 8.70 14.76 -9.96
C ALA A 263 9.81 15.81 -9.76
N LEU A 264 11.08 15.38 -9.83
CA LEU A 264 12.24 16.24 -9.70
C LEU A 264 12.33 17.23 -10.87
N ALA A 265 12.17 16.76 -12.10
CA ALA A 265 12.19 17.60 -13.29
C ALA A 265 11.05 18.62 -13.26
N LEU A 266 9.86 18.25 -12.79
CA LEU A 266 8.74 19.17 -12.64
C LEU A 266 9.04 20.29 -11.65
N GLN A 267 9.53 19.96 -10.45
CA GLN A 267 9.84 20.97 -9.45
C GLN A 267 10.99 21.90 -9.88
N ALA A 268 12.02 21.35 -10.54
CA ALA A 268 13.07 22.16 -11.16
C ALA A 268 12.51 23.05 -12.29
N SER A 269 11.67 22.49 -13.17
CA SER A 269 11.11 23.19 -14.34
C SER A 269 10.30 24.42 -13.95
N VAL A 270 9.58 24.35 -12.83
CA VAL A 270 8.73 25.43 -12.31
C VAL A 270 9.56 26.64 -11.92
N GLN A 271 10.70 26.42 -11.26
CA GLN A 271 11.64 27.51 -10.94
C GLN A 271 12.27 28.07 -12.23
N MET A 272 12.57 27.18 -13.19
CA MET A 272 13.11 27.55 -14.50
C MET A 272 12.09 28.18 -15.45
N THR A 273 10.82 28.33 -15.05
CA THR A 273 9.87 29.16 -15.79
C THR A 273 10.19 30.65 -15.67
N GLY A 274 10.97 31.05 -14.66
CA GLY A 274 11.31 32.46 -14.37
C GLY A 274 10.45 33.11 -13.28
N VAL A 275 9.53 32.36 -12.65
CA VAL A 275 8.58 32.91 -11.67
C VAL A 275 9.28 33.55 -10.47
N SER A 276 10.30 32.87 -9.93
CA SER A 276 11.02 33.32 -8.75
C SER A 276 11.90 34.53 -9.05
N ALA A 277 12.48 34.59 -10.25
CA ALA A 277 13.21 35.78 -10.70
C ALA A 277 12.29 37.01 -10.77
N ILE A 278 11.10 36.84 -11.37
CA ILE A 278 10.09 37.92 -11.44
C ILE A 278 9.60 38.31 -10.05
N GLN A 279 9.29 37.35 -9.17
CA GLN A 279 8.78 37.67 -7.83
C GLN A 279 9.81 38.44 -7.01
N TYR A 280 11.03 37.91 -6.86
CA TYR A 280 12.04 38.50 -5.97
C TYR A 280 12.62 39.80 -6.50
N TYR A 281 12.80 39.92 -7.81
CA TYR A 281 13.48 41.05 -8.43
C TYR A 281 12.53 41.92 -9.27
N SER A 282 11.22 41.83 -9.04
CA SER A 282 10.19 42.59 -9.77
C SER A 282 10.56 44.07 -9.89
N VAL A 283 10.86 44.74 -8.78
CA VAL A 283 11.20 46.18 -8.81
C VAL A 283 12.38 46.48 -9.74
N THR A 284 13.44 45.67 -9.69
CA THR A 284 14.61 45.81 -10.57
C THR A 284 14.25 45.53 -12.02
N ILE A 285 13.44 44.51 -12.29
CA ILE A 285 13.00 44.10 -13.64
C ILE A 285 12.12 45.20 -14.28
N TYR A 286 11.12 45.70 -13.55
CA TYR A 286 10.26 46.79 -14.01
C TYR A 286 11.06 48.09 -14.20
N GLY A 287 12.08 48.33 -13.38
CA GLY A 287 13.04 49.42 -13.57
C GLY A 287 13.79 49.35 -14.92
N GLN A 288 14.04 48.15 -15.46
CA GLN A 288 14.69 47.97 -16.76
C GLN A 288 13.84 48.37 -17.97
N ILE A 289 12.56 48.76 -17.78
CA ILE A 289 11.72 49.38 -18.81
C ILE A 289 11.28 50.80 -18.42
N GLY A 290 11.93 51.38 -17.40
CA GLY A 290 11.69 52.75 -16.94
C GLY A 290 10.47 52.91 -16.03
N ILE A 291 9.94 51.83 -15.45
CA ILE A 291 8.86 51.91 -14.47
C ILE A 291 9.47 52.17 -13.09
N SER A 292 8.93 53.17 -12.38
CA SER A 292 9.43 53.56 -11.06
C SER A 292 9.17 52.47 -10.00
N PRO A 293 9.99 52.38 -8.94
CA PRO A 293 9.82 51.38 -7.88
C PRO A 293 8.44 51.37 -7.21
N ASP A 294 7.86 52.55 -6.96
CA ASP A 294 6.52 52.69 -6.38
C ASP A 294 5.44 52.12 -7.30
N ALA A 295 5.53 52.38 -8.60
CA ALA A 295 4.62 51.87 -9.60
C ALA A 295 4.78 50.35 -9.78
N ALA A 296 6.03 49.86 -9.78
CA ALA A 296 6.33 48.43 -9.87
C ALA A 296 5.70 47.64 -8.72
N LEU A 297 5.86 48.09 -7.47
CA LEU A 297 5.24 47.45 -6.30
C LEU A 297 3.71 47.51 -6.35
N ARG A 298 3.13 48.62 -6.81
CA ARG A 298 1.68 48.74 -7.00
C ARG A 298 1.17 47.74 -8.04
N TYR A 299 1.84 47.63 -9.18
CA TYR A 299 1.45 46.68 -10.23
C TYR A 299 1.64 45.23 -9.80
N GLN A 300 2.64 44.96 -8.95
CA GLN A 300 2.84 43.65 -8.35
C GLN A 300 1.71 43.31 -7.36
N ALA A 301 1.26 44.26 -6.55
CA ALA A 301 0.13 44.06 -5.65
C ALA A 301 -1.18 43.74 -6.40
N ILE A 302 -1.42 44.41 -7.54
CA ILE A 302 -2.53 44.07 -8.45
C ILE A 302 -2.32 42.68 -9.06
N ASN A 303 -1.10 42.36 -9.48
CA ASN A 303 -0.75 41.07 -10.07
C ASN A 303 -1.03 39.90 -9.11
N SER A 304 -0.81 40.08 -7.80
CA SER A 304 -1.13 39.07 -6.78
C SER A 304 -2.62 38.74 -6.70
N VAL A 305 -3.53 39.69 -7.02
CA VAL A 305 -4.97 39.42 -7.13
C VAL A 305 -5.28 38.55 -8.35
N ILE A 306 -4.64 38.86 -9.48
CA ILE A 306 -4.78 38.09 -10.73
C ILE A 306 -4.29 36.65 -10.52
N ALA A 307 -3.15 36.48 -9.85
CA ALA A 307 -2.60 35.18 -9.49
C ALA A 307 -3.58 34.36 -8.63
N LEU A 308 -4.22 35.00 -7.64
CA LEU A 308 -5.17 34.32 -6.75
C LEU A 308 -6.43 33.84 -7.51
N ILE A 309 -6.95 34.66 -8.44
CA ILE A 309 -8.06 34.27 -9.32
C ILE A 309 -7.64 33.10 -10.22
N ALA A 310 -6.44 33.15 -10.80
CA ALA A 310 -5.90 32.10 -11.65
C ALA A 310 -5.74 30.76 -10.89
N GLN A 311 -5.25 30.80 -9.66
CA GLN A 311 -5.15 29.61 -8.79
C GLN A 311 -6.52 29.00 -8.52
N ALA A 312 -7.53 29.83 -8.20
CA ALA A 312 -8.89 29.36 -8.00
C ALA A 312 -9.46 28.68 -9.28
N LEU A 313 -9.19 29.26 -10.46
CA LEU A 313 -9.58 28.66 -11.73
C LEU A 313 -8.91 27.32 -11.99
N CYS A 314 -7.61 27.18 -11.66
CA CYS A 314 -6.89 25.90 -11.78
C CYS A 314 -7.59 24.81 -10.96
N ILE A 315 -7.84 25.08 -9.67
CA ILE A 315 -8.47 24.13 -8.75
C ILE A 315 -9.85 23.69 -9.27
N LEU A 316 -10.63 24.60 -9.86
CA LEU A 316 -11.97 24.30 -10.36
C LEU A 316 -11.98 23.54 -11.69
N LEU A 317 -10.97 23.71 -12.54
CA LEU A 317 -11.00 23.26 -13.93
C LEU A 317 -10.01 22.13 -14.25
N ILE A 318 -9.05 21.83 -13.37
CA ILE A 318 -7.97 20.89 -13.67
C ILE A 318 -8.46 19.45 -13.89
N ASP A 319 -9.51 19.04 -13.19
CA ASP A 319 -10.14 17.73 -13.40
C ASP A 319 -10.88 17.63 -14.73
N ARG A 320 -11.24 18.77 -15.33
CA ARG A 320 -11.85 18.81 -16.66
C ARG A 320 -10.79 18.75 -17.75
N PHE A 321 -9.74 19.57 -17.67
CA PHE A 321 -8.74 19.68 -18.74
C PHE A 321 -7.61 18.62 -18.69
N GLY A 322 -7.36 18.03 -17.53
CA GLY A 322 -6.25 17.08 -17.34
C GLY A 322 -4.93 17.77 -17.00
N ARG A 323 -3.95 17.00 -16.54
CA ARG A 323 -2.69 17.53 -15.98
C ARG A 323 -1.67 17.77 -17.09
N ARG A 324 -1.55 16.84 -18.04
CA ARG A 324 -0.49 16.85 -19.07
C ARG A 324 -0.59 18.06 -20.00
N TRP A 325 -1.74 18.23 -20.65
CA TRP A 325 -1.91 19.31 -21.64
C TRP A 325 -1.93 20.69 -21.00
N THR A 326 -2.51 20.81 -19.82
CA THR A 326 -2.50 22.06 -19.05
C THR A 326 -1.07 22.52 -18.73
N LEU A 327 -0.19 21.60 -18.32
CA LEU A 327 1.21 21.92 -18.06
C LEU A 327 1.97 22.34 -19.33
N ILE A 328 1.74 21.64 -20.45
CA ILE A 328 2.40 21.92 -21.73
C ILE A 328 1.97 23.28 -22.28
N TYR A 329 0.66 23.53 -22.36
CA TYR A 329 0.14 24.82 -22.82
C TYR A 329 0.52 25.97 -21.89
N GLY A 330 0.59 25.72 -20.58
CA GLY A 330 1.10 26.68 -19.61
C GLY A 330 2.55 27.10 -19.90
N ASN A 331 3.45 26.14 -20.09
CA ASN A 331 4.84 26.44 -20.45
C ASN A 331 4.96 27.16 -21.81
N LEU A 332 4.18 26.77 -22.82
CA LEU A 332 4.19 27.46 -24.13
C LEU A 332 3.65 28.89 -24.04
N ALA A 333 2.60 29.13 -23.26
CA ALA A 333 2.09 30.46 -23.01
C ALA A 333 3.14 31.32 -22.27
N ASN A 334 3.77 30.76 -21.24
CA ASN A 334 4.87 31.42 -20.52
C ASN A 334 6.04 31.76 -21.45
N MET A 335 6.42 30.85 -22.35
CA MET A 335 7.44 31.10 -23.38
C MET A 335 7.09 32.33 -24.23
N VAL A 336 5.86 32.41 -24.75
CA VAL A 336 5.41 33.55 -25.56
C VAL A 336 5.46 34.85 -24.77
N THR A 337 5.04 34.82 -23.50
CA THR A 337 5.10 36.01 -22.64
C THR A 337 6.53 36.49 -22.41
N PHE A 338 7.49 35.58 -22.21
CA PHE A 338 8.91 35.93 -22.08
C PHE A 338 9.52 36.41 -23.40
N ILE A 339 9.12 35.89 -24.56
CA ILE A 339 9.56 36.40 -25.87
C ILE A 339 9.15 37.87 -26.02
N VAL A 340 7.89 38.17 -25.74
CA VAL A 340 7.35 39.53 -25.85
C VAL A 340 8.00 40.45 -24.81
N ALA A 341 8.11 40.02 -23.55
CA ALA A 341 8.77 40.78 -22.48
C ALA A 341 10.24 41.09 -22.82
N THR A 342 10.97 40.10 -23.33
CA THR A 342 12.38 40.27 -23.74
C THR A 342 12.51 41.22 -24.92
N ALA A 343 11.64 41.12 -25.92
CA ALA A 343 11.63 42.02 -27.07
C ALA A 343 11.33 43.47 -26.65
N LEU A 344 10.41 43.67 -25.70
CA LEU A 344 10.11 45.00 -25.17
C LEU A 344 11.31 45.58 -24.40
N LEU A 345 11.96 44.79 -23.55
CA LEU A 345 13.16 45.21 -22.81
C LEU A 345 14.37 45.49 -23.71
N ALA A 346 14.51 44.76 -24.82
CA ALA A 346 15.61 44.94 -25.76
C ALA A 346 15.46 46.20 -26.62
N ASN A 347 14.23 46.55 -27.02
CA ASN A 347 13.96 47.67 -27.93
C ASN A 347 13.62 48.98 -27.21
N PHE A 348 13.17 48.92 -25.96
CA PHE A 348 12.75 50.10 -25.19
C PHE A 348 13.47 50.22 -23.83
N PRO A 349 14.81 50.31 -23.81
CA PRO A 349 15.55 50.48 -22.56
C PRO A 349 15.33 51.89 -21.95
N PRO A 350 15.40 52.02 -20.62
CA PRO A 350 15.20 53.27 -19.90
C PRO A 350 16.24 54.32 -20.30
N GLY A 351 15.77 55.53 -20.58
CA GLY A 351 16.60 56.69 -20.94
C GLY A 351 16.79 56.93 -22.43
N GLU A 352 16.55 55.93 -23.29
CA GLU A 352 16.65 56.07 -24.76
C GLU A 352 15.28 56.27 -25.43
N THR A 353 14.22 55.65 -24.89
CA THR A 353 12.86 55.78 -25.41
C THR A 353 11.83 55.80 -24.27
N THR A 354 11.08 56.90 -24.12
CA THR A 354 9.92 56.96 -23.21
C THR A 354 8.65 56.57 -23.96
N ASN A 355 8.50 55.27 -24.25
CA ASN A 355 7.30 54.74 -24.88
C ASN A 355 6.36 54.16 -23.81
N ILE A 356 5.38 54.98 -23.39
CA ILE A 356 4.36 54.59 -22.39
C ILE A 356 3.60 53.33 -22.82
N GLY A 357 3.37 53.15 -24.13
CA GLY A 357 2.72 51.96 -24.67
C GLY A 357 3.55 50.68 -24.48
N ALA A 358 4.88 50.77 -24.64
CA ALA A 358 5.78 49.65 -24.39
C ALA A 358 5.83 49.26 -22.90
N SER A 359 5.86 50.25 -21.99
CA SER A 359 5.78 49.99 -20.54
C SER A 359 4.46 49.30 -20.16
N TRP A 360 3.32 49.73 -20.70
CA TRP A 360 2.04 49.05 -20.49
C TRP A 360 2.00 47.65 -21.11
N GLY A 361 2.56 47.47 -22.31
CA GLY A 361 2.72 46.15 -22.92
C GLY A 361 3.50 45.20 -22.03
N PHE A 362 4.57 45.69 -21.39
CA PHE A 362 5.38 44.91 -20.45
C PHE A 362 4.63 44.55 -19.16
N ILE A 363 3.85 45.49 -18.61
CA ILE A 363 3.00 45.24 -17.44
C ILE A 363 1.98 44.15 -17.76
N ILE A 364 1.24 44.31 -18.85
CA ILE A 364 0.16 43.38 -19.26
C ILE A 364 0.74 41.99 -19.53
N VAL A 365 1.85 41.89 -20.26
CA VAL A 365 2.45 40.58 -20.55
C VAL A 365 2.94 39.88 -19.29
N THR A 366 3.44 40.63 -18.30
CA THR A 366 3.85 40.08 -17.00
C THR A 366 2.65 39.61 -16.17
N TRP A 367 1.50 40.29 -16.29
CA TRP A 367 0.24 39.84 -15.68
C TRP A 367 -0.31 38.58 -16.37
N VAL A 368 -0.25 38.52 -17.71
CA VAL A 368 -0.64 37.32 -18.48
C VAL A 368 0.27 36.14 -18.13
N TYR A 369 1.58 36.37 -17.98
CA TYR A 369 2.52 35.38 -17.50
C TYR A 369 2.11 34.84 -16.12
N ASN A 370 1.88 35.72 -15.15
CA ASN A 370 1.53 35.30 -13.79
C ASN A 370 0.18 34.56 -13.77
N PHE A 371 -0.81 35.03 -14.54
CA PHE A 371 -2.08 34.34 -14.72
C PHE A 371 -1.87 32.93 -15.29
N SER A 372 -1.10 32.80 -16.38
CA SER A 372 -0.82 31.51 -17.02
C SER A 372 -0.11 30.56 -16.06
N PHE A 373 0.98 31.01 -15.42
CA PHE A 373 1.73 30.24 -14.43
C PHE A 373 0.84 29.77 -13.27
N SER A 374 0.05 30.69 -12.70
CA SER A 374 -0.81 30.44 -11.54
C SER A 374 -2.03 29.56 -11.87
N ALA A 375 -2.50 29.60 -13.12
CA ALA A 375 -3.58 28.73 -13.61
C ALA A 375 -3.09 27.34 -14.03
N THR A 376 -1.78 27.15 -14.21
CA THR A 376 -1.20 25.92 -14.78
C THR A 376 -0.01 25.39 -13.97
N CYS A 377 1.21 25.81 -14.29
CA CYS A 377 2.47 25.27 -13.77
C CYS A 377 2.55 25.30 -12.23
N GLY A 378 2.11 26.39 -11.60
CA GLY A 378 2.20 26.58 -10.14
C GLY A 378 1.47 25.47 -9.37
N PRO A 379 0.13 25.36 -9.47
CA PRO A 379 -0.61 24.29 -8.79
C PRO A 379 -0.21 22.88 -9.24
N LEU A 380 0.03 22.69 -10.55
CA LEU A 380 0.39 21.38 -11.10
C LEU A 380 1.72 20.83 -10.56
N SER A 381 2.65 21.71 -10.19
CA SER A 381 3.93 21.33 -9.58
C SER A 381 3.79 20.57 -8.27
N TRP A 382 2.71 20.78 -7.54
CA TRP A 382 2.42 20.11 -6.27
C TRP A 382 1.43 18.95 -6.44
N ILE A 383 0.49 19.07 -7.37
CA ILE A 383 -0.51 18.02 -7.66
C ILE A 383 0.16 16.78 -8.26
N ILE A 384 0.99 16.94 -9.30
CA ILE A 384 1.54 15.80 -10.05
C ILE A 384 2.43 14.92 -9.15
N PRO A 385 3.39 15.44 -8.36
CA PRO A 385 4.18 14.60 -7.47
C PRO A 385 3.34 13.83 -6.45
N ALA A 386 2.25 14.42 -5.95
CA ALA A 386 1.34 13.73 -5.04
C ALA A 386 0.54 12.60 -5.71
N GLU A 387 0.24 12.72 -7.01
CA GLU A 387 -0.52 11.74 -7.80
C GLU A 387 0.35 10.60 -8.35
N ILE A 388 1.60 10.86 -8.77
CA ILE A 388 2.37 9.88 -9.55
C ILE A 388 3.04 8.77 -8.72
N PHE A 389 3.31 8.98 -7.43
CA PHE A 389 3.93 7.97 -6.58
C PHE A 389 2.89 7.01 -5.99
N ASP A 390 3.27 5.72 -5.93
CA ASP A 390 2.53 4.70 -5.19
C ASP A 390 2.68 4.91 -3.68
N THR A 391 1.79 4.28 -2.91
CA THR A 391 1.73 4.40 -1.45
C THR A 391 3.09 4.11 -0.80
N ARG A 392 3.81 3.09 -1.28
CA ARG A 392 5.13 2.67 -0.79
C ARG A 392 6.23 3.73 -0.91
N THR A 393 6.28 4.48 -2.02
CA THR A 393 7.39 5.41 -2.30
C THR A 393 7.02 6.90 -2.22
N ARG A 394 5.75 7.22 -1.97
CA ARG A 394 5.21 8.57 -2.03
C ARG A 394 5.89 9.57 -1.10
N ALA A 395 5.95 9.28 0.20
CA ALA A 395 6.50 10.24 1.18
C ALA A 395 7.93 10.64 0.83
N LYS A 396 8.78 9.64 0.55
CA LYS A 396 10.18 9.81 0.15
C LYS A 396 10.30 10.55 -1.18
N GLY A 397 9.51 10.16 -2.20
CA GLY A 397 9.51 10.80 -3.51
C GLY A 397 9.08 12.27 -3.49
N VAL A 398 8.01 12.60 -2.76
CA VAL A 398 7.51 13.98 -2.59
C VAL A 398 8.50 14.84 -1.79
N SER A 399 9.18 14.27 -0.78
CA SER A 399 10.21 15.01 -0.03
C SER A 399 11.37 15.44 -0.93
N LEU A 400 11.89 14.54 -1.78
CA LEU A 400 12.95 14.84 -2.73
C LEU A 400 12.52 15.86 -3.79
N ALA A 401 11.27 15.77 -4.27
CA ALA A 401 10.70 16.74 -5.19
C ALA A 401 10.62 18.15 -4.56
N THR A 402 10.19 18.24 -3.31
CA THR A 402 10.11 19.50 -2.55
C THR A 402 11.50 20.11 -2.34
N MET A 403 12.48 19.29 -1.95
CA MET A 403 13.88 19.68 -1.86
C MET A 403 14.41 20.21 -3.20
N MET A 404 14.10 19.55 -4.32
CA MET A 404 14.50 20.02 -5.66
C MET A 404 13.93 21.40 -5.99
N SER A 405 12.68 21.68 -5.60
CA SER A 405 12.06 22.99 -5.76
C SER A 405 12.85 24.08 -5.03
N PHE A 406 13.17 23.87 -3.76
CA PHE A 406 13.92 24.84 -2.96
C PHE A 406 15.37 25.00 -3.44
N ALA A 407 16.02 23.93 -3.92
CA ALA A 407 17.37 24.00 -4.47
C ALA A 407 17.42 24.88 -5.73
N PHE A 408 16.51 24.68 -6.69
CA PHE A 408 16.45 25.52 -7.88
C PHE A 408 15.99 26.95 -7.58
N ASN A 409 15.10 27.12 -6.59
CA ASN A 409 14.70 28.45 -6.13
C ASN A 409 15.90 29.22 -5.53
N THR A 410 16.72 28.54 -4.72
CA THR A 410 17.98 29.08 -4.18
C THR A 410 18.93 29.51 -5.31
N MET A 411 19.11 28.64 -6.31
CA MET A 411 19.96 28.92 -7.47
C MET A 411 19.49 30.17 -8.23
N ILE A 412 18.19 30.25 -8.57
CA ILE A 412 17.63 31.40 -9.29
C ILE A 412 17.74 32.67 -8.43
N GLY A 413 17.43 32.58 -7.13
CA GLY A 413 17.58 33.70 -6.19
C GLY A 413 18.99 34.26 -6.19
N GLN A 414 20.01 33.40 -6.19
CA GLN A 414 21.42 33.81 -6.16
C GLN A 414 21.93 34.36 -7.50
N VAL A 415 21.57 33.72 -8.61
CA VAL A 415 22.15 34.00 -9.93
C VAL A 415 21.48 35.20 -10.61
N THR A 416 20.19 35.44 -10.36
CA THR A 416 19.40 36.48 -11.04
C THR A 416 20.02 37.88 -10.99
N PRO A 417 20.39 38.46 -9.82
CA PRO A 417 20.90 39.84 -9.79
C PRO A 417 22.22 39.97 -10.56
N ILE A 418 23.11 38.97 -10.46
CA ILE A 418 24.38 38.92 -11.18
C ILE A 418 24.14 38.86 -12.69
N ALA A 419 23.21 38.01 -13.14
CA ALA A 419 22.88 37.85 -14.55
C ALA A 419 22.20 39.09 -15.14
N MET A 420 21.30 39.74 -14.38
CA MET A 420 20.64 40.97 -14.79
C MET A 420 21.65 42.11 -15.02
N THR A 421 22.69 42.21 -14.19
CA THR A 421 23.77 43.19 -14.38
C THR A 421 24.69 42.82 -15.55
N ALA A 422 25.10 41.56 -15.64
CA ALA A 422 26.12 41.12 -16.61
C ALA A 422 25.60 41.01 -18.05
N ILE A 423 24.42 40.41 -18.25
CA ILE A 423 23.88 40.09 -19.58
C ILE A 423 22.56 40.80 -19.91
N LYS A 424 22.00 41.56 -18.96
CA LYS A 424 20.82 42.43 -19.13
C LYS A 424 19.62 41.66 -19.70
N TRP A 425 18.97 42.18 -20.74
CA TRP A 425 17.80 41.56 -21.37
C TRP A 425 18.04 40.14 -21.89
N ARG A 426 19.30 39.77 -22.20
CA ARG A 426 19.64 38.43 -22.69
C ARG A 426 19.42 37.35 -21.63
N PHE A 427 19.39 37.71 -20.35
CA PHE A 427 19.06 36.78 -19.28
C PHE A 427 17.67 36.15 -19.47
N TYR A 428 16.69 36.93 -19.90
CA TYR A 428 15.31 36.44 -20.06
C TYR A 428 15.14 35.45 -21.21
N LEU A 429 16.08 35.40 -22.17
CA LEU A 429 16.12 34.35 -23.20
C LEU A 429 16.33 32.95 -22.59
N VAL A 430 16.99 32.86 -21.43
CA VAL A 430 17.14 31.59 -20.70
C VAL A 430 15.75 31.06 -20.36
N PHE A 431 14.85 31.90 -19.86
CA PHE A 431 13.48 31.48 -19.54
C PHE A 431 12.67 31.14 -20.79
N VAL A 432 12.90 31.80 -21.93
CA VAL A 432 12.27 31.39 -23.21
C VAL A 432 12.67 29.95 -23.57
N VAL A 433 13.97 29.67 -23.56
CA VAL A 433 14.50 28.33 -23.89
C VAL A 433 14.07 27.29 -22.88
N CYS A 434 14.10 27.61 -21.58
CA CYS A 434 13.66 26.71 -20.52
C CYS A 434 12.17 26.40 -20.61
N ASN A 435 11.28 27.39 -20.80
CA ASN A 435 9.85 27.13 -20.96
C ASN A 435 9.56 26.27 -22.21
N PHE A 436 10.26 26.50 -23.33
CA PHE A 436 10.12 25.66 -24.52
C PHE A 436 10.58 24.21 -24.28
N THR A 437 11.77 24.04 -23.71
CA THR A 437 12.35 22.72 -23.44
C THR A 437 11.55 21.97 -22.37
N ASN A 438 11.01 22.65 -21.37
CA ASN A 438 10.06 22.09 -20.41
C ASN A 438 8.80 21.58 -21.11
N ALA A 439 8.18 22.40 -21.99
CA ALA A 439 7.01 21.99 -22.75
C ALA A 439 7.29 20.74 -23.60
N LEU A 440 8.45 20.70 -24.27
CA LEU A 440 8.89 19.55 -25.06
C LEU A 440 9.12 18.30 -24.19
N PHE A 441 9.77 18.45 -23.04
CA PHE A 441 10.07 17.37 -22.11
C PHE A 441 8.79 16.72 -21.57
N PHE A 442 7.85 17.52 -21.05
CA PHE A 442 6.57 17.00 -20.54
C PHE A 442 5.65 16.52 -21.66
N TRP A 443 5.72 17.10 -22.86
CA TRP A 443 5.05 16.54 -24.02
C TRP A 443 5.56 15.13 -24.35
N ALA A 444 6.87 14.91 -24.27
CA ALA A 444 7.49 13.63 -24.59
C ALA A 444 7.28 12.56 -23.51
N ILE A 445 7.41 12.89 -22.22
CA ILE A 445 7.62 11.87 -21.16
C ILE A 445 6.46 11.74 -20.16
N LEU A 446 5.66 12.80 -19.96
CA LEU A 446 4.59 12.81 -18.95
C LEU A 446 3.32 12.11 -19.47
N PRO A 447 2.92 10.96 -18.89
CA PRO A 447 1.60 10.38 -19.16
C PRO A 447 0.49 11.22 -18.52
N GLU A 448 -0.74 11.05 -18.98
CA GLU A 448 -1.89 11.72 -18.37
C GLU A 448 -2.29 10.98 -17.08
N THR A 449 -2.40 11.72 -15.96
CA THR A 449 -2.74 11.16 -14.63
C THR A 449 -4.21 11.39 -14.24
N LYS A 450 -4.94 12.18 -15.02
CA LYS A 450 -6.34 12.55 -14.74
C LYS A 450 -7.21 11.32 -14.48
N LYS A 451 -7.85 11.30 -13.28
CA LYS A 451 -8.84 10.31 -12.83
C LYS A 451 -8.31 8.86 -12.76
N ILE A 452 -7.00 8.68 -12.69
CA ILE A 452 -6.41 7.35 -12.46
C ILE A 452 -6.23 7.17 -10.95
N PRO A 453 -6.75 6.08 -10.34
CA PRO A 453 -6.51 5.78 -8.93
C PRO A 453 -5.02 5.64 -8.61
N LEU A 454 -4.64 5.94 -7.37
CA LEU A 454 -3.24 5.95 -6.96
C LEU A 454 -2.62 4.55 -7.00
N GLU A 455 -3.44 3.53 -6.76
CA GLU A 455 -3.13 2.11 -6.75
C GLU A 455 -2.76 1.62 -8.15
N GLU A 456 -3.36 2.19 -9.19
CA GLU A 456 -3.10 1.85 -10.60
C GLU A 456 -1.99 2.71 -11.23
N MET A 457 -1.48 3.69 -10.50
CA MET A 457 -0.37 4.53 -10.98
C MET A 457 0.88 3.69 -11.26
N ASN A 458 1.04 2.58 -10.53
CA ASN A 458 2.12 1.63 -10.79
C ASN A 458 1.98 0.92 -12.14
N TYR A 459 0.76 0.54 -12.50
CA TYR A 459 0.45 -0.03 -13.81
C TYR A 459 0.73 0.99 -14.92
N LEU A 460 0.28 2.24 -14.77
CA LEU A 460 0.49 3.31 -15.74
C LEU A 460 1.98 3.51 -16.05
N PHE A 461 2.82 3.73 -15.03
CA PHE A 461 4.24 4.04 -15.25
C PHE A 461 5.08 2.84 -15.68
N THR A 462 4.61 1.62 -15.42
CA THR A 462 5.26 0.38 -15.83
C THR A 462 4.96 0.04 -17.29
N ASN A 463 3.70 0.23 -17.73
CA ASN A 463 3.27 -0.16 -19.07
C ASN A 463 3.28 1.00 -20.08
N ALA A 464 3.17 2.24 -19.63
CA ALA A 464 3.28 3.38 -20.53
C ALA A 464 4.69 3.44 -21.13
N PRO A 465 4.85 3.64 -22.44
CA PRO A 465 6.17 3.86 -23.04
C PRO A 465 6.80 5.15 -22.49
N ILE A 466 8.14 5.22 -22.49
CA ILE A 466 8.88 6.41 -22.03
C ILE A 466 8.55 7.61 -22.90
N PHE A 467 8.44 7.42 -24.22
CA PHE A 467 7.96 8.42 -25.16
C PHE A 467 6.46 8.23 -25.40
N VAL A 468 5.66 9.18 -24.94
CA VAL A 468 4.20 9.10 -24.90
C VAL A 468 3.50 9.57 -26.20
N PRO A 469 3.99 10.56 -26.98
CA PRO A 469 3.30 10.99 -28.20
C PRO A 469 3.07 9.86 -29.21
N GLY A 470 1.87 9.80 -29.80
CA GLY A 470 1.51 8.81 -30.82
C GLY A 470 1.17 7.41 -30.31
N THR A 471 1.16 7.20 -28.99
CA THR A 471 0.87 5.89 -28.37
C THR A 471 -0.61 5.77 -28.04
N ASP A 472 -1.19 4.59 -28.29
CA ASP A 472 -2.60 4.34 -28.00
C ASP A 472 -2.81 4.25 -26.48
N LYS A 473 -3.58 5.21 -25.95
CA LYS A 473 -3.83 5.32 -24.51
C LYS A 473 -4.57 4.10 -23.96
N SER A 474 -5.35 3.40 -24.79
CA SER A 474 -6.08 2.20 -24.39
C SER A 474 -5.17 1.02 -24.01
N GLN A 475 -3.90 1.05 -24.42
CA GLN A 475 -2.94 -0.02 -24.15
C GLN A 475 -2.31 0.06 -22.74
N TYR A 476 -2.41 1.20 -22.07
CA TYR A 476 -1.75 1.43 -20.77
C TYR A 476 -2.57 2.29 -19.79
N GLN A 477 -3.79 2.69 -20.15
CA GLN A 477 -4.82 3.10 -19.20
C GLN A 477 -5.72 1.90 -18.97
N ALA A 478 -5.72 1.35 -17.75
CA ALA A 478 -6.74 0.38 -17.35
C ALA A 478 -8.10 1.06 -17.52
N ASP A 479 -9.05 0.40 -18.18
CA ASP A 479 -10.38 0.96 -18.45
C ASP A 479 -11.21 0.90 -17.17
N TYR A 480 -10.86 1.75 -16.20
CA TYR A 480 -11.44 1.80 -14.86
C TYR A 480 -12.95 2.08 -14.89
N ASN A 481 -13.43 2.85 -15.89
CA ASN A 481 -14.87 3.05 -16.06
C ASN A 481 -15.56 1.76 -16.51
N ALA A 482 -14.93 0.92 -17.33
CA ALA A 482 -15.48 -0.37 -17.71
C ALA A 482 -15.48 -1.36 -16.53
N ASP A 483 -14.42 -1.37 -15.71
CA ASP A 483 -14.37 -2.20 -14.50
C ASP A 483 -15.41 -1.74 -13.45
N LEU A 484 -15.47 -0.43 -13.16
CA LEU A 484 -16.48 0.15 -12.27
C LEU A 484 -17.91 0.01 -12.80
N GLU A 485 -18.16 0.23 -14.09
CA GLU A 485 -19.49 0.01 -14.66
C GLU A 485 -19.87 -1.46 -14.63
N SER A 486 -18.92 -2.39 -14.83
CA SER A 486 -19.20 -3.82 -14.66
C SER A 486 -19.56 -4.16 -13.21
N ARG A 487 -18.83 -3.58 -12.24
CA ARG A 487 -19.06 -3.75 -10.80
C ARG A 487 -20.35 -3.08 -10.33
N ALA A 488 -20.66 -1.89 -10.83
CA ALA A 488 -21.90 -1.16 -10.54
C ALA A 488 -23.11 -1.85 -11.16
N ARG A 489 -23.02 -2.33 -12.42
CA ARG A 489 -24.06 -3.17 -13.05
C ARG A 489 -24.25 -4.47 -12.28
N ALA A 490 -23.18 -5.07 -11.74
CA ALA A 490 -23.28 -6.25 -10.89
C ALA A 490 -23.98 -5.93 -9.54
N PHE A 491 -23.75 -4.75 -8.96
CA PHE A 491 -24.44 -4.29 -7.76
C PHE A 491 -25.92 -3.93 -8.00
N GLU A 492 -26.23 -3.24 -9.10
CA GLU A 492 -27.62 -2.94 -9.50
C GLU A 492 -28.37 -4.22 -9.85
N ALA A 493 -27.73 -5.17 -10.55
CA ALA A 493 -28.32 -6.49 -10.81
C ALA A 493 -28.58 -7.27 -9.51
N LYS A 494 -27.71 -7.15 -8.50
CA LYS A 494 -27.98 -7.70 -7.16
C LYS A 494 -29.15 -7.01 -6.47
N GLY A 495 -29.24 -5.68 -6.52
CA GLY A 495 -30.35 -4.93 -5.92
C GLY A 495 -31.71 -5.20 -6.57
N VAL A 496 -31.76 -5.38 -7.90
CA VAL A 496 -32.98 -5.78 -8.62
C VAL A 496 -33.34 -7.23 -8.30
N ALA A 497 -32.36 -8.13 -8.23
CA ALA A 497 -32.59 -9.53 -7.84
C ALA A 497 -33.04 -9.68 -6.37
N GLU A 498 -32.61 -8.79 -5.49
CA GLU A 498 -33.09 -8.69 -4.10
C GLU A 498 -34.52 -8.16 -4.03
N ALA A 499 -34.86 -7.12 -4.79
CA ALA A 499 -36.23 -6.60 -4.87
C ALA A 499 -37.22 -7.62 -5.48
N GLU A 500 -36.82 -8.36 -6.51
CA GLU A 500 -37.61 -9.46 -7.09
C GLU A 500 -37.74 -10.64 -6.12
N ARG A 501 -36.72 -10.91 -5.29
CA ARG A 501 -36.78 -11.91 -4.22
C ARG A 501 -37.73 -11.50 -3.10
N ASP A 502 -37.76 -10.22 -2.72
CA ASP A 502 -38.66 -9.70 -1.68
C ASP A 502 -40.13 -9.72 -2.16
N GLU A 503 -40.39 -9.34 -3.41
CA GLU A 503 -41.72 -9.42 -4.00
C GLU A 503 -42.20 -10.88 -4.17
N ALA A 504 -41.28 -11.80 -4.51
CA ALA A 504 -41.55 -13.23 -4.55
C ALA A 504 -41.74 -13.86 -3.14
N ALA A 505 -41.05 -13.35 -2.13
CA ALA A 505 -41.18 -13.75 -0.73
C ALA A 505 -42.52 -13.30 -0.13
N GLU A 506 -42.97 -12.08 -0.42
CA GLU A 506 -44.31 -11.58 -0.03
C GLU A 506 -45.43 -12.40 -0.69
N LYS A 507 -45.26 -12.79 -1.95
CA LYS A 507 -46.21 -13.63 -2.69
C LYS A 507 -46.25 -15.07 -2.16
N LYS A 508 -45.12 -15.63 -1.70
CA LYS A 508 -45.03 -16.94 -1.03
C LYS A 508 -45.59 -16.93 0.39
N ALA A 509 -45.51 -15.81 1.12
CA ALA A 509 -46.07 -15.68 2.46
C ALA A 509 -47.60 -15.80 2.48
N ARG A 510 -48.30 -15.37 1.42
CA ARG A 510 -49.76 -15.52 1.28
C ARG A 510 -50.25 -16.94 0.98
N ILE A 511 -49.37 -17.85 0.54
CA ILE A 511 -49.75 -19.21 0.10
C ILE A 511 -49.56 -20.26 1.22
N ARG A 512 -48.88 -19.93 2.33
CA ARG A 512 -48.47 -20.90 3.37
C ARG A 512 -49.52 -21.27 4.45
N THR A 513 -50.77 -20.81 4.37
CA THR A 513 -51.75 -21.02 5.48
C THR A 513 -52.61 -22.30 5.39
N TYR A 514 -52.41 -23.20 4.42
CA TYR A 514 -53.13 -24.48 4.41
C TYR A 514 -52.23 -25.64 3.98
N CYS A 515 -51.91 -26.54 4.93
CA CYS A 515 -52.11 -27.99 4.81
C CYS A 515 -51.32 -28.74 5.91
N ILE A 516 -52.07 -29.40 6.80
CA ILE A 516 -51.62 -30.46 7.71
C ILE A 516 -52.04 -31.78 7.07
N SER A 517 -51.12 -32.74 6.89
CA SER A 517 -51.28 -34.17 7.24
C SER A 517 -50.39 -35.12 6.42
N GLY A 518 -49.77 -36.07 7.14
CA GLY A 518 -49.29 -37.41 6.71
C GLY A 518 -48.19 -37.48 5.63
N THR A 519 -47.11 -38.25 5.70
CA THR A 519 -46.72 -39.44 6.48
C THR A 519 -45.20 -39.55 6.27
N CYS A 520 -44.41 -39.77 7.33
CA CYS A 520 -42.96 -39.85 7.25
C CYS A 520 -42.50 -41.32 7.33
N THR A 521 -41.90 -41.83 6.25
CA THR A 521 -41.23 -43.14 6.20
C THR A 521 -39.80 -43.00 6.68
N LYS A 522 -39.40 -43.87 7.62
CA LYS A 522 -38.07 -43.91 8.25
C LYS A 522 -36.95 -44.11 7.22
N MET A 523 -36.00 -43.17 7.17
CA MET A 523 -34.62 -43.45 6.74
C MET A 523 -33.74 -43.70 7.97
N SER A 524 -32.84 -44.67 7.80
CA SER A 524 -31.90 -45.22 8.77
C SER A 524 -31.10 -44.18 9.56
N THR A 525 -31.00 -44.42 10.86
CA THR A 525 -30.20 -43.72 11.86
C THR A 525 -28.70 -43.65 11.50
N PRO A 526 -28.01 -42.51 11.76
CA PRO A 526 -26.55 -42.46 11.72
C PRO A 526 -25.96 -43.26 12.87
N GLN A 527 -24.96 -44.10 12.56
CA GLN A 527 -24.14 -44.81 13.53
C GLN A 527 -23.40 -43.85 14.47
N ASP A 528 -23.33 -44.31 15.72
CA ASP A 528 -22.46 -43.95 16.84
C ASP A 528 -21.22 -43.06 16.50
N LEU A 529 -21.18 -41.85 17.05
CA LEU A 529 -20.11 -40.84 16.89
C LEU A 529 -18.89 -41.11 17.80
N SER A 530 -18.51 -42.37 18.01
CA SER A 530 -17.44 -42.76 18.93
C SER A 530 -16.14 -43.24 18.25
N MET A 531 -16.03 -43.25 16.92
CA MET A 531 -14.95 -43.98 16.21
C MET A 531 -14.35 -43.20 15.02
N GLY A 532 -13.17 -42.59 15.20
CA GLY A 532 -12.14 -42.32 14.18
C GLY A 532 -12.52 -41.59 12.87
N LEU A 533 -11.52 -41.35 12.01
CA LEU A 533 -11.76 -40.99 10.61
C LEU A 533 -12.08 -42.25 9.80
N PRO A 534 -12.89 -42.16 8.72
CA PRO A 534 -13.11 -43.29 7.82
C PRO A 534 -11.80 -43.77 7.18
N ILE A 535 -11.57 -45.08 7.18
CA ILE A 535 -10.46 -45.73 6.48
C ILE A 535 -10.95 -46.11 5.08
N ILE A 536 -10.26 -45.62 4.05
CA ILE A 536 -10.47 -45.92 2.63
C ILE A 536 -9.37 -46.84 2.16
N ASP A 537 -9.72 -47.96 1.54
CA ASP A 537 -8.76 -48.93 1.02
C ASP A 537 -8.52 -48.74 -0.48
N LEU A 538 -7.36 -48.17 -0.83
CA LEU A 538 -6.98 -47.91 -2.21
C LEU A 538 -6.72 -49.20 -3.00
N ASP A 539 -6.35 -50.29 -2.32
CA ASP A 539 -6.04 -51.57 -2.99
C ASP A 539 -7.29 -52.16 -3.67
N ILE A 540 -8.49 -51.87 -3.14
CA ILE A 540 -9.76 -52.27 -3.75
C ILE A 540 -9.90 -51.61 -5.13
N PHE A 541 -9.60 -50.31 -5.23
CA PHE A 541 -9.67 -49.57 -6.49
C PHE A 541 -8.58 -49.98 -7.48
N LEU A 542 -7.35 -50.23 -7.01
CA LEU A 542 -6.22 -50.58 -7.88
C LEU A 542 -6.32 -52.00 -8.46
N ASN A 543 -6.92 -52.94 -7.72
CA ASN A 543 -7.01 -54.34 -8.13
C ASN A 543 -8.36 -54.72 -8.75
N GLY A 544 -9.39 -53.89 -8.57
CA GLY A 544 -10.74 -54.12 -9.08
C GLY A 544 -11.02 -53.46 -10.44
N SER A 545 -12.06 -53.94 -11.14
CA SER A 545 -12.62 -53.21 -12.29
C SER A 545 -13.38 -51.98 -11.80
N GLN A 546 -13.31 -50.85 -12.51
CA GLN A 546 -14.02 -49.63 -12.14
C GLN A 546 -15.54 -49.84 -12.03
N ASP A 547 -16.11 -50.78 -12.78
CA ASP A 547 -17.55 -51.10 -12.74
C ASP A 547 -17.95 -52.04 -11.60
N ALA A 548 -16.99 -52.57 -10.85
CA ALA A 548 -17.26 -53.51 -9.76
C ALA A 548 -17.95 -52.80 -8.59
N ALA A 549 -18.95 -53.46 -7.99
CA ALA A 549 -19.82 -52.85 -6.98
C ALA A 549 -19.08 -52.47 -5.68
N ASP A 550 -18.07 -53.25 -5.32
CA ASP A 550 -17.15 -53.01 -4.21
C ASP A 550 -16.26 -51.79 -4.47
N VAL A 551 -15.71 -51.65 -5.69
CA VAL A 551 -14.93 -50.47 -6.11
C VAL A 551 -15.78 -49.20 -6.06
N GLN A 552 -16.98 -49.24 -6.64
CA GLN A 552 -17.92 -48.11 -6.62
C GLN A 552 -18.33 -47.71 -5.20
N ALA A 553 -18.55 -48.71 -4.33
CA ALA A 553 -18.86 -48.46 -2.92
C ALA A 553 -17.69 -47.77 -2.19
N GLU A 554 -16.45 -48.21 -2.42
CA GLU A 554 -15.27 -47.63 -1.79
C GLU A 554 -14.95 -46.22 -2.33
N CYS A 555 -15.14 -45.97 -3.63
CA CYS A 555 -15.06 -44.63 -4.23
C CYS A 555 -16.09 -43.68 -3.61
N LYS A 556 -17.35 -44.12 -3.49
CA LYS A 556 -18.41 -43.32 -2.87
C LYS A 556 -18.13 -43.03 -1.40
N LYS A 557 -17.58 -44.01 -0.67
CA LYS A 557 -17.14 -43.87 0.71
C LYS A 557 -16.02 -42.83 0.84
N ALA A 558 -15.06 -42.80 -0.08
CA ALA A 558 -13.99 -41.80 -0.13
C ALA A 558 -14.55 -40.37 -0.34
N ALA A 559 -15.40 -40.19 -1.35
CA ALA A 559 -16.06 -38.91 -1.61
C ALA A 559 -16.90 -38.45 -0.40
N GLN A 560 -17.71 -39.34 0.17
CA GLN A 560 -18.53 -39.02 1.34
C GLN A 560 -17.67 -38.67 2.57
N ALA A 561 -16.53 -39.33 2.76
CA ALA A 561 -15.61 -39.02 3.85
C ALA A 561 -15.06 -37.59 3.71
N LEU A 562 -14.64 -37.18 2.51
CA LEU A 562 -14.18 -35.81 2.25
C LEU A 562 -15.30 -34.78 2.40
N ILE A 563 -16.52 -35.06 1.90
CA ILE A 563 -17.68 -34.17 2.08
C ILE A 563 -18.02 -33.98 3.56
N THR A 564 -17.99 -35.07 4.32
CA THR A 564 -18.47 -35.07 5.72
C THR A 564 -17.42 -34.54 6.68
N TYR A 565 -16.19 -35.04 6.58
CA TYR A 565 -15.13 -34.77 7.55
C TYR A 565 -14.10 -33.77 7.03
N GLY A 566 -13.97 -33.59 5.72
CA GLY A 566 -12.84 -32.88 5.10
C GLY A 566 -11.53 -33.68 5.14
N ALA A 567 -11.54 -34.89 5.70
CA ALA A 567 -10.37 -35.74 5.89
C ALA A 567 -10.74 -37.23 5.96
N LEU A 568 -9.76 -38.09 5.73
CA LEU A 568 -9.88 -39.56 5.80
C LEU A 568 -8.52 -40.22 6.06
N LEU A 569 -8.52 -41.50 6.42
CA LEU A 569 -7.33 -42.34 6.42
C LEU A 569 -7.31 -43.18 5.14
N LEU A 570 -6.19 -43.18 4.43
CA LEU A 570 -5.99 -43.93 3.21
C LEU A 570 -5.06 -45.12 3.49
N HIS A 571 -5.51 -46.33 3.17
CA HIS A 571 -4.68 -47.53 3.15
C HIS A 571 -4.20 -47.77 1.71
N ASP A 572 -2.89 -47.95 1.54
CA ASP A 572 -2.26 -48.28 0.25
C ASP A 572 -1.09 -49.24 0.49
N SER A 573 -1.22 -50.50 0.04
CA SER A 573 -0.20 -51.53 0.24
C SER A 573 1.19 -51.18 -0.32
N ARG A 574 1.27 -50.21 -1.25
CA ARG A 574 2.53 -49.75 -1.86
C ARG A 574 3.31 -48.78 -0.97
N VAL A 575 2.68 -48.24 0.07
CA VAL A 575 3.32 -47.33 1.03
C VAL A 575 4.13 -48.15 2.02
N SER A 576 5.42 -47.84 2.17
CA SER A 576 6.32 -48.55 3.09
C SER A 576 6.55 -47.74 4.37
N GLU A 577 6.33 -48.38 5.53
CA GLU A 577 6.68 -47.80 6.83
C GLU A 577 8.19 -47.55 6.97
N GLU A 578 9.03 -48.40 6.36
CA GLU A 578 10.48 -48.25 6.35
C GLU A 578 10.94 -47.02 5.54
N ASP A 579 10.24 -46.72 4.44
CA ASP A 579 10.54 -45.54 3.62
C ASP A 579 10.17 -44.26 4.36
N ASN A 580 9.02 -44.25 5.07
CA ASN A 580 8.65 -43.15 5.95
C ASN A 580 9.70 -42.95 7.06
N ILE A 581 10.16 -44.03 7.70
CA ILE A 581 11.20 -43.96 8.74
C ILE A 581 12.50 -43.37 8.18
N THR A 582 12.96 -43.86 7.03
CA THR A 582 14.18 -43.38 6.37
C THR A 582 14.08 -41.89 6.01
N PHE A 583 12.91 -41.46 5.53
CA PHE A 583 12.62 -40.07 5.25
C PHE A 583 12.65 -39.19 6.51
N LEU A 584 11.99 -39.63 7.59
CA LEU A 584 12.00 -38.92 8.87
C LEU A 584 13.42 -38.79 9.42
N ASP A 585 14.22 -39.86 9.34
CA ASP A 585 15.59 -39.86 9.85
C ASP A 585 16.48 -38.85 9.09
N LEU A 586 16.36 -38.81 7.76
CA LEU A 586 17.07 -37.85 6.92
C LEU A 586 16.70 -36.40 7.27
N LEU A 587 15.42 -36.11 7.50
CA LEU A 587 14.98 -34.75 7.80
C LEU A 587 15.28 -34.32 9.22
N GLU A 588 15.19 -35.24 10.18
CA GLU A 588 15.70 -35.04 11.53
C GLU A 588 17.19 -34.64 11.49
N ASP A 589 18.01 -35.34 10.69
CA ASP A 589 19.43 -35.01 10.52
C ASP A 589 19.64 -33.64 9.86
N TYR A 590 18.86 -33.34 8.82
CA TYR A 590 18.94 -32.06 8.12
C TYR A 590 18.59 -30.87 9.02
N PHE A 591 17.45 -30.91 9.69
CA PHE A 591 16.99 -29.80 10.54
C PHE A 591 17.73 -29.71 11.87
N ALA A 592 18.49 -30.74 12.26
CA ALA A 592 19.42 -30.67 13.40
C ALA A 592 20.72 -29.91 13.08
N GLN A 593 20.96 -29.56 11.82
CA GLN A 593 22.14 -28.78 11.43
C GLN A 593 22.08 -27.35 11.98
N PRO A 594 23.24 -26.68 12.13
CA PRO A 594 23.28 -25.27 12.50
C PRO A 594 22.49 -24.41 11.51
N GLU A 595 21.81 -23.38 12.03
CA GLU A 595 21.00 -22.45 11.23
C GLU A 595 21.77 -21.86 10.04
N ALA A 596 23.07 -21.59 10.19
CA ALA A 596 23.92 -21.08 9.12
C ALA A 596 24.05 -22.03 7.91
N GLU A 597 23.92 -23.34 8.12
CA GLU A 597 23.89 -24.32 7.03
C GLU A 597 22.52 -24.35 6.36
N LEU A 598 21.45 -24.32 7.15
CA LEU A 598 20.07 -24.26 6.63
C LEU A 598 19.86 -23.01 5.75
N LYS A 599 20.36 -21.84 6.19
CA LYS A 599 20.24 -20.57 5.45
C LYS A 599 20.74 -20.62 4.00
N LYS A 600 21.68 -21.53 3.68
CA LYS A 600 22.20 -21.67 2.31
C LYS A 600 21.14 -22.21 1.33
N ASP A 601 20.15 -22.92 1.87
CA ASP A 601 19.09 -23.54 1.10
C ASP A 601 17.85 -22.64 0.95
N GLU A 602 17.85 -21.42 1.53
CA GLU A 602 16.74 -20.46 1.39
C GLU A 602 16.69 -19.86 -0.01
N ARG A 603 15.47 -19.67 -0.54
CA ARG A 603 15.21 -18.98 -1.81
C ARG A 603 14.12 -17.91 -1.62
N PRO A 604 14.38 -16.84 -0.85
CA PRO A 604 13.40 -15.78 -0.58
C PRO A 604 12.96 -15.07 -1.87
N GLU A 605 13.84 -14.97 -2.88
CA GLU A 605 13.54 -14.39 -4.19
C GLU A 605 12.48 -15.17 -4.98
N LEU A 606 12.25 -16.44 -4.61
CA LEU A 606 11.20 -17.30 -5.16
C LEU A 606 9.99 -17.41 -4.22
N GLY A 607 9.89 -16.56 -3.20
CA GLY A 607 8.80 -16.59 -2.22
C GLY A 607 8.76 -17.87 -1.38
N TYR A 608 9.95 -18.43 -1.09
CA TYR A 608 10.12 -19.67 -0.33
C TYR A 608 9.30 -20.86 -0.89
N GLN A 609 9.08 -20.90 -2.21
CA GLN A 609 8.37 -22.00 -2.87
C GLN A 609 9.27 -23.23 -3.09
N ILE A 610 10.58 -23.10 -2.86
CA ILE A 610 11.55 -24.18 -2.94
C ILE A 610 12.64 -23.98 -1.90
N GLY A 611 13.25 -25.08 -1.46
CA GLY A 611 14.29 -25.03 -0.44
C GLY A 611 13.71 -24.86 0.95
N VAL A 612 14.49 -24.27 1.87
CA VAL A 612 14.09 -24.16 3.29
C VAL A 612 13.44 -22.82 3.60
N THR A 613 12.47 -22.85 4.51
CA THR A 613 11.94 -21.72 5.26
C THR A 613 12.26 -21.98 6.73
N LEU A 614 12.92 -21.03 7.40
CA LEU A 614 13.33 -21.22 8.80
C LEU A 614 12.20 -20.94 9.80
N GLU A 615 12.40 -21.45 11.03
CA GLU A 615 11.49 -21.23 12.16
C GLU A 615 11.25 -19.73 12.40
N ASN A 616 10.03 -19.42 12.85
CA ASN A 616 9.57 -18.05 13.10
C ASN A 616 9.56 -17.13 11.86
N THR A 617 9.54 -17.67 10.65
CA THR A 617 9.41 -16.89 9.41
C THR A 617 7.96 -16.76 8.94
N GLU A 618 7.15 -17.81 9.09
CA GLU A 618 5.76 -17.88 8.64
C GLU A 618 4.81 -17.51 9.77
N LYS A 619 3.87 -16.58 9.55
CA LYS A 619 2.68 -16.44 10.41
C LYS A 619 1.49 -17.22 9.85
N PRO A 620 0.71 -17.92 10.68
CA PRO A 620 -0.45 -18.69 10.21
C PRO A 620 -1.54 -17.76 9.68
N LYS A 621 -2.09 -18.09 8.50
CA LYS A 621 -3.13 -17.30 7.81
C LYS A 621 -4.30 -16.89 8.71
N CYS A 622 -4.79 -17.79 9.56
CA CYS A 622 -5.95 -17.54 10.40
C CYS A 622 -5.68 -16.59 11.58
N ALA A 623 -4.44 -16.15 11.79
CA ALA A 623 -4.13 -15.07 12.72
C ALA A 623 -4.45 -13.67 12.16
N VAL A 624 -4.65 -13.56 10.83
CA VAL A 624 -4.86 -12.28 10.13
C VAL A 624 -6.08 -12.27 9.20
N ASP A 625 -6.61 -13.46 8.82
CA ASP A 625 -7.74 -13.60 7.89
C ASP A 625 -9.10 -13.56 8.63
N GLU A 626 -9.83 -12.46 8.47
CA GLU A 626 -11.14 -12.20 9.10
C GLU A 626 -12.18 -13.34 8.89
N PRO A 627 -12.31 -13.95 7.68
CA PRO A 627 -13.18 -15.11 7.50
C PRO A 627 -12.80 -16.31 8.36
N CYS A 628 -11.51 -16.52 8.62
CA CYS A 628 -11.06 -17.62 9.46
C CYS A 628 -11.31 -17.34 10.95
N LEU A 629 -11.11 -16.12 11.41
CA LEU A 629 -11.44 -15.70 12.79
C LEU A 629 -12.93 -15.89 13.10
N ARG A 630 -13.82 -15.53 12.17
CA ARG A 630 -15.27 -15.77 12.29
C ARG A 630 -15.62 -17.26 12.38
N ILE A 631 -14.84 -18.15 11.75
CA ILE A 631 -15.03 -19.60 11.89
C ILE A 631 -14.64 -20.05 13.29
N ILE A 632 -13.52 -19.57 13.83
CA ILE A 632 -13.09 -19.88 15.20
C ILE A 632 -14.12 -19.39 16.23
N GLU A 633 -14.68 -18.19 16.05
CA GLU A 633 -15.73 -17.66 16.92
C GLU A 633 -16.98 -18.54 16.96
N LYS A 634 -17.35 -19.12 15.80
CA LYS A 634 -18.50 -20.02 15.67
C LYS A 634 -18.27 -21.41 16.24
N LEU A 635 -17.02 -21.83 16.44
CA LEU A 635 -16.72 -23.11 17.10
C LEU A 635 -17.15 -23.04 18.57
N ASP A 636 -17.67 -24.17 19.08
CA ASP A 636 -17.93 -24.34 20.51
C ASP A 636 -16.65 -23.99 21.29
N PRO A 637 -16.73 -23.21 22.39
CA PRO A 637 -15.56 -22.82 23.16
C PRO A 637 -14.63 -23.98 23.56
N ALA A 638 -15.16 -25.19 23.78
CA ALA A 638 -14.36 -26.38 24.10
C ALA A 638 -13.61 -26.98 22.89
N GLU A 639 -14.06 -26.64 21.68
CA GLU A 639 -13.54 -27.14 20.40
C GLU A 639 -12.67 -26.09 19.67
N ARG A 640 -12.47 -24.91 20.26
CA ARG A 640 -11.60 -23.86 19.70
C ARG A 640 -10.12 -24.29 19.71
N PRO A 641 -9.32 -23.83 18.73
CA PRO A 641 -7.88 -24.04 18.73
C PRO A 641 -7.21 -23.39 19.94
N LEU A 642 -5.99 -23.85 20.26
CA LEU A 642 -5.17 -23.22 21.29
C LEU A 642 -4.67 -21.86 20.75
N ASP A 643 -4.88 -20.81 21.55
CA ASP A 643 -4.52 -19.39 21.33
C ASP A 643 -5.19 -18.66 20.13
N ILE A 644 -5.91 -17.57 20.46
CA ILE A 644 -6.60 -16.68 19.51
C ILE A 644 -5.99 -15.26 19.51
N THR A 645 -4.89 -15.04 20.25
CA THR A 645 -4.41 -13.70 20.61
C THR A 645 -2.89 -13.52 20.55
N ALA A 646 -2.09 -14.59 20.50
CA ALA A 646 -0.64 -14.45 20.33
C ALA A 646 -0.25 -14.41 18.84
N HIS A 647 0.05 -13.22 18.35
CA HIS A 647 0.57 -12.94 17.00
C HIS A 647 2.04 -13.38 16.81
N SER A 648 2.41 -14.56 17.33
CA SER A 648 3.77 -15.09 17.18
C SER A 648 3.88 -15.94 15.90
N PRO A 649 4.93 -15.76 15.09
CA PRO A 649 5.27 -16.65 13.98
C PRO A 649 5.36 -18.12 14.42
N ASP A 650 5.02 -19.05 13.52
CA ASP A 650 5.07 -20.49 13.81
C ASP A 650 6.53 -20.94 14.07
N PRO A 651 6.82 -21.63 15.19
CA PRO A 651 8.14 -22.16 15.49
C PRO A 651 8.40 -23.47 14.72
N LYS A 652 8.25 -23.40 13.40
CA LYS A 652 8.51 -24.52 12.48
C LYS A 652 9.36 -24.07 11.30
N CYS A 653 10.34 -24.88 10.96
CA CYS A 653 10.97 -24.84 9.66
C CYS A 653 10.11 -25.62 8.66
N ARG A 654 10.26 -25.32 7.37
CA ARG A 654 9.68 -26.08 6.27
C ARG A 654 10.72 -26.29 5.19
N PHE A 655 10.69 -27.42 4.50
CA PHE A 655 11.47 -27.61 3.27
C PHE A 655 10.53 -27.98 2.13
N PHE A 656 10.69 -27.38 0.96
CA PHE A 656 9.91 -27.72 -0.24
C PHE A 656 10.76 -28.44 -1.27
N TRP A 657 10.25 -29.60 -1.72
CA TRP A 657 10.85 -30.44 -2.75
C TRP A 657 9.79 -30.78 -3.81
N ARG A 658 10.01 -30.33 -5.05
CA ARG A 658 9.11 -30.49 -6.19
C ARG A 658 9.15 -31.92 -6.73
N MET A 659 7.96 -32.48 -6.99
CA MET A 659 7.72 -33.86 -7.43
C MET A 659 7.00 -33.95 -8.79
N SER A 660 6.95 -32.84 -9.54
CA SER A 660 6.31 -32.79 -10.86
C SER A 660 7.10 -33.57 -11.92
N ALA A 661 6.42 -34.01 -12.98
CA ALA A 661 7.01 -34.81 -14.07
C ALA A 661 7.91 -34.00 -15.04
N GLY A 662 8.45 -32.85 -14.59
CA GLY A 662 9.13 -31.86 -15.43
C GLY A 662 8.27 -30.63 -15.72
N PRO A 663 8.80 -29.65 -16.47
CA PRO A 663 8.04 -28.48 -16.89
C PRO A 663 6.93 -28.87 -17.87
N PRO A 664 5.79 -28.14 -17.90
CA PRO A 664 4.76 -28.37 -18.91
C PRO A 664 5.34 -28.20 -20.34
N PRO A 665 4.72 -28.83 -21.36
CA PRO A 665 5.16 -28.71 -22.75
C PRO A 665 4.91 -27.31 -23.36
N TYR A 666 4.58 -26.33 -22.52
CA TYR A 666 4.30 -24.94 -22.84
C TYR A 666 4.91 -24.02 -21.78
N GLU A 667 5.05 -22.75 -22.10
CA GLU A 667 5.54 -21.75 -21.14
C GLU A 667 4.47 -21.42 -20.10
N THR A 668 4.72 -21.79 -18.84
CA THR A 668 3.80 -21.53 -17.73
C THR A 668 3.74 -20.04 -17.38
N LYS A 669 2.56 -19.53 -17.02
CA LYS A 669 2.41 -18.16 -16.48
C LYS A 669 2.95 -18.01 -15.06
N PHE A 670 3.29 -19.11 -14.39
CA PHE A 670 3.72 -19.14 -13.00
C PHE A 670 5.08 -19.85 -12.85
N PRO A 671 6.16 -19.32 -13.44
CA PRO A 671 7.48 -19.97 -13.45
C PRO A 671 8.06 -20.16 -12.06
N ALA A 672 7.81 -19.24 -11.12
CA ALA A 672 8.30 -19.33 -9.74
C ALA A 672 7.71 -20.52 -8.97
N LEU A 673 6.46 -20.91 -9.26
CA LEU A 673 5.83 -22.10 -8.65
C LEU A 673 6.41 -23.42 -9.18
N ASN A 674 7.24 -23.36 -10.22
CA ASN A 674 7.81 -24.52 -10.90
C ASN A 674 9.35 -24.51 -10.89
N ALA A 675 9.96 -23.82 -9.91
CA ALA A 675 11.40 -23.72 -9.77
C ALA A 675 12.09 -25.08 -9.52
N ASP A 676 13.37 -25.16 -9.86
CA ASP A 676 14.17 -26.39 -9.68
C ASP A 676 14.54 -26.63 -8.22
N ASN A 677 14.58 -27.91 -7.84
CA ASN A 677 14.87 -28.35 -6.48
C ASN A 677 16.25 -27.89 -5.99
N ILE A 678 16.32 -27.56 -4.69
CA ILE A 678 17.56 -27.31 -3.98
C ILE A 678 17.99 -28.59 -3.26
N VAL A 679 19.26 -28.98 -3.42
CA VAL A 679 19.85 -30.11 -2.70
C VAL A 679 20.79 -29.56 -1.63
N PRO A 680 20.58 -29.88 -0.34
CA PRO A 680 21.45 -29.45 0.74
C PRO A 680 22.92 -29.79 0.51
N GLU A 681 23.82 -28.85 0.82
CA GLU A 681 25.26 -29.02 0.53
C GLU A 681 25.98 -29.96 1.50
N ALA A 682 25.39 -30.23 2.67
CA ALA A 682 26.10 -30.91 3.74
C ALA A 682 26.54 -32.34 3.38
N PRO A 683 27.83 -32.69 3.56
CA PRO A 683 28.41 -33.91 2.99
C PRO A 683 27.73 -35.22 3.40
N HIS A 684 27.16 -35.28 4.60
CA HIS A 684 26.56 -36.50 5.16
C HIS A 684 25.12 -36.76 4.68
N ILE A 685 24.47 -35.77 4.07
CA ILE A 685 23.09 -35.86 3.56
C ILE A 685 22.98 -35.69 2.05
N ARG A 686 23.86 -34.89 1.43
CA ARG A 686 23.77 -34.47 0.02
C ARG A 686 23.57 -35.62 -0.96
N GLU A 687 24.30 -36.73 -0.78
CA GLU A 687 24.25 -37.88 -1.69
C GLU A 687 22.95 -38.68 -1.56
N LYS A 688 22.37 -38.73 -0.35
CA LYS A 688 21.15 -39.50 -0.06
C LYS A 688 19.88 -38.69 -0.32
N TRP A 689 19.98 -37.35 -0.31
CA TRP A 689 18.83 -36.45 -0.32
C TRP A 689 17.88 -36.69 -1.49
N PRO A 690 18.31 -36.61 -2.77
CA PRO A 690 17.37 -36.78 -3.88
C PRO A 690 16.72 -38.17 -3.86
N GLN A 691 17.50 -39.23 -3.59
CA GLN A 691 16.99 -40.60 -3.57
C GLN A 691 15.90 -40.81 -2.52
N VAL A 692 16.08 -40.32 -1.30
CA VAL A 692 15.12 -40.49 -0.20
C VAL A 692 13.90 -39.60 -0.42
N MET A 693 14.10 -38.32 -0.79
CA MET A 693 13.02 -37.37 -1.07
C MET A 693 12.13 -37.86 -2.23
N ASP A 694 12.75 -38.30 -3.34
CA ASP A 694 12.01 -38.78 -4.51
C ASP A 694 11.30 -40.11 -4.25
N LYS A 695 11.92 -41.03 -3.50
CA LYS A 695 11.30 -42.33 -3.16
C LYS A 695 10.04 -42.12 -2.33
N TRP A 696 10.15 -41.36 -1.24
CA TRP A 696 9.02 -41.12 -0.35
C TRP A 696 7.95 -40.22 -1.00
N GLY A 697 8.38 -39.13 -1.65
CA GLY A 697 7.49 -38.23 -2.38
C GLY A 697 6.70 -38.96 -3.48
N SER A 698 7.32 -39.88 -4.21
CA SER A 698 6.63 -40.67 -5.25
C SER A 698 5.59 -41.62 -4.64
N SER A 699 5.88 -42.21 -3.48
CA SER A 699 4.92 -43.05 -2.76
C SER A 699 3.68 -42.25 -2.37
N MET A 700 3.86 -41.08 -1.74
CA MET A 700 2.77 -40.19 -1.36
C MET A 700 1.97 -39.67 -2.57
N LYS A 701 2.68 -39.30 -3.65
CA LYS A 701 2.07 -38.84 -4.91
C LYS A 701 1.19 -39.92 -5.54
N ASN A 702 1.68 -41.15 -5.64
CA ASN A 702 0.92 -42.25 -6.24
C ASN A 702 -0.32 -42.64 -5.43
N ALA A 703 -0.24 -42.52 -4.10
CA ALA A 703 -1.38 -42.79 -3.22
C ALA A 703 -2.47 -41.72 -3.38
N VAL A 704 -2.09 -40.44 -3.36
CA VAL A 704 -3.06 -39.33 -3.49
C VAL A 704 -3.62 -39.19 -4.89
N GLU A 705 -2.87 -39.53 -5.94
CA GLU A 705 -3.40 -39.63 -7.31
C GLU A 705 -4.49 -40.69 -7.40
N GLY A 706 -4.26 -41.89 -6.86
CA GLY A 706 -5.28 -42.95 -6.82
C GLY A 706 -6.52 -42.53 -6.05
N LEU A 707 -6.35 -41.85 -4.90
CA LEU A 707 -7.48 -41.30 -4.16
C LEU A 707 -8.22 -40.18 -4.92
N SER A 708 -7.51 -39.37 -5.70
CA SER A 708 -8.14 -38.35 -6.55
C SER A 708 -9.06 -38.98 -7.60
N GLU A 709 -8.64 -40.11 -8.19
CA GLU A 709 -9.46 -40.89 -9.13
C GLU A 709 -10.67 -41.50 -8.43
N MET A 710 -10.48 -42.12 -7.25
CA MET A 710 -11.58 -42.65 -6.43
C MET A 710 -12.59 -41.56 -6.05
N THR A 711 -12.11 -40.38 -5.69
CA THR A 711 -12.96 -39.24 -5.32
C THR A 711 -13.77 -38.76 -6.51
N ALA A 712 -13.17 -38.66 -7.71
CA ALA A 712 -13.89 -38.31 -8.92
C ALA A 712 -15.03 -39.32 -9.22
N VAL A 713 -14.73 -40.62 -9.17
CA VAL A 713 -15.74 -41.68 -9.36
C VAL A 713 -16.84 -41.59 -8.29
N GLY A 714 -16.47 -41.39 -7.03
CA GLY A 714 -17.41 -41.28 -5.92
C GLY A 714 -18.35 -40.06 -6.03
N LEU A 715 -17.92 -39.01 -6.72
CA LEU A 715 -18.71 -37.81 -7.04
C LEU A 715 -19.51 -37.94 -8.36
N GLY A 716 -19.45 -39.10 -9.03
CA GLY A 716 -20.13 -39.33 -10.30
C GLY A 716 -19.44 -38.68 -11.50
N LEU A 717 -18.14 -38.40 -11.40
CA LEU A 717 -17.30 -37.88 -12.48
C LEU A 717 -16.42 -39.00 -13.08
N PRO A 718 -15.92 -38.84 -14.32
CA PRO A 718 -14.89 -39.72 -14.86
C PRO A 718 -13.67 -39.80 -13.93
N ALA A 719 -13.09 -41.00 -13.77
CA ALA A 719 -11.95 -41.22 -12.87
C ALA A 719 -10.78 -40.26 -13.14
N SER A 720 -10.53 -39.93 -14.40
CA SER A 720 -9.41 -39.08 -14.79
C SER A 720 -9.62 -37.58 -14.56
N THR A 721 -10.84 -37.14 -14.19
CA THR A 721 -11.21 -35.72 -14.13
C THR A 721 -10.27 -34.86 -13.30
N PHE A 722 -9.83 -35.32 -12.14
CA PHE A 722 -8.89 -34.54 -11.31
C PHE A 722 -7.45 -34.83 -11.67
N LYS A 723 -7.11 -36.10 -11.93
CA LYS A 723 -5.74 -36.54 -12.20
C LYS A 723 -5.13 -35.88 -13.44
N GLU A 724 -5.90 -35.76 -14.53
CA GLU A 724 -5.42 -35.10 -15.75
C GLU A 724 -5.00 -33.65 -15.47
N GLU A 725 -5.81 -32.95 -14.69
CA GLU A 725 -5.55 -31.56 -14.28
C GLU A 725 -4.38 -31.44 -13.29
N GLY A 726 -3.97 -32.54 -12.66
CA GLY A 726 -2.76 -32.63 -11.84
C GLY A 726 -1.47 -32.88 -12.62
N THR A 727 -1.49 -33.34 -13.88
CA THR A 727 -0.31 -33.90 -14.59
C THR A 727 0.95 -33.00 -14.61
N TYR A 728 0.77 -31.66 -14.60
CA TYR A 728 1.86 -30.67 -14.52
C TYR A 728 1.73 -29.75 -13.30
N GLY A 729 1.01 -30.19 -12.27
CA GLY A 729 0.99 -29.55 -10.98
C GLY A 729 2.39 -29.55 -10.36
N PRO A 730 2.74 -28.53 -9.57
CA PRO A 730 4.05 -28.47 -8.93
C PRO A 730 4.31 -29.67 -8.01
N HIS A 731 3.27 -30.18 -7.33
CA HIS A 731 3.33 -31.29 -6.37
C HIS A 731 4.51 -31.20 -5.39
N LEU A 732 4.25 -30.75 -4.18
CA LEU A 732 5.33 -30.39 -3.27
C LEU A 732 5.39 -31.38 -2.11
N LEU A 733 6.50 -32.10 -1.99
CA LEU A 733 6.87 -32.73 -0.73
C LEU A 733 7.35 -31.62 0.20
N ALA A 734 6.59 -31.35 1.25
CA ALA A 734 6.66 -30.15 2.07
C ALA A 734 6.79 -30.47 3.57
N PRO A 735 7.81 -31.24 3.98
CA PRO A 735 8.02 -31.55 5.38
C PRO A 735 8.16 -30.29 6.24
N THR A 736 7.52 -30.31 7.41
CA THR A 736 7.73 -29.29 8.45
C THR A 736 8.46 -29.89 9.64
N ALA A 737 9.31 -29.09 10.27
CA ALA A 737 10.16 -29.51 11.37
C ALA A 737 10.08 -28.51 12.52
N SER A 738 9.94 -29.00 13.75
CA SER A 738 10.03 -28.19 14.96
C SER A 738 11.01 -28.81 15.94
N ASP A 739 11.94 -28.00 16.44
CA ASP A 739 12.91 -28.43 17.46
C ASP A 739 12.23 -28.51 18.83
N LEU A 740 11.97 -29.73 19.30
CA LEU A 740 11.33 -29.99 20.59
C LEU A 740 12.28 -29.74 21.77
N SER A 741 13.57 -29.55 21.52
CA SER A 741 14.50 -29.08 22.56
C SER A 741 14.24 -27.62 22.92
N LYS A 742 13.81 -26.82 21.93
CA LYS A 742 13.43 -25.40 22.10
C LYS A 742 11.95 -25.24 22.44
N TYR A 743 11.08 -25.96 21.73
CA TYR A 743 9.64 -25.74 21.71
C TYR A 743 8.81 -26.92 22.26
N GLY A 744 9.43 -27.84 23.03
CA GLY A 744 8.79 -29.05 23.55
C GLY A 744 7.94 -28.88 24.81
N SER A 745 7.53 -27.66 25.15
CA SER A 745 6.71 -27.40 26.35
C SER A 745 5.23 -27.70 26.07
N LYS A 746 4.49 -28.19 27.08
CA LYS A 746 3.05 -28.48 26.95
C LYS A 746 2.28 -27.27 26.41
N ASP A 747 1.31 -27.52 25.54
CA ASP A 747 0.41 -26.55 24.92
C ASP A 747 1.13 -25.54 23.99
N THR A 748 2.40 -25.79 23.64
CA THR A 748 3.12 -25.01 22.62
C THR A 748 2.53 -25.31 21.24
N ILE A 749 2.18 -24.26 20.50
CA ILE A 749 1.69 -24.36 19.12
C ILE A 749 2.89 -24.41 18.19
N LEU A 750 3.05 -25.54 17.49
CA LEU A 750 4.12 -25.75 16.52
C LEU A 750 3.69 -25.33 15.11
N ALA A 751 2.40 -25.45 14.80
CA ALA A 751 1.79 -24.90 13.61
C ALA A 751 0.36 -24.45 13.94
N GLY A 752 0.07 -23.17 13.76
CA GLY A 752 -1.23 -22.58 14.07
C GLY A 752 -2.40 -23.18 13.27
N PHE A 753 -3.62 -22.87 13.69
CA PHE A 753 -4.86 -23.30 13.04
C PHE A 753 -4.94 -22.75 11.60
N HIS A 754 -5.01 -23.61 10.58
CA HIS A 754 -5.14 -23.17 9.18
C HIS A 754 -5.74 -24.23 8.26
N THR A 755 -6.03 -23.83 7.01
CA THR A 755 -6.36 -24.74 5.90
C THR A 755 -5.22 -24.76 4.89
N ASP A 756 -5.08 -25.88 4.19
CA ASP A 756 -4.11 -26.01 3.10
C ASP A 756 -4.63 -25.45 1.77
N LEU A 757 -3.71 -24.89 0.98
CA LEU A 757 -4.03 -24.17 -0.25
C LEU A 757 -4.12 -25.06 -1.50
N ASN A 758 -3.60 -26.29 -1.44
CA ASN A 758 -3.54 -27.26 -2.54
C ASN A 758 -4.87 -28.00 -2.76
N PHE A 759 -4.86 -29.08 -3.55
CA PHE A 759 -6.05 -29.88 -3.84
C PHE A 759 -6.29 -30.94 -2.76
N LEU A 760 -5.30 -31.80 -2.53
CA LEU A 760 -5.30 -32.79 -1.45
C LEU A 760 -3.97 -32.76 -0.72
N THR A 761 -4.00 -32.67 0.60
CA THR A 761 -2.82 -32.79 1.46
C THR A 761 -2.77 -34.18 2.01
N ILE A 762 -1.61 -34.82 1.92
CA ILE A 762 -1.39 -36.16 2.44
C ILE A 762 -0.26 -36.13 3.47
N HIS A 763 -0.45 -36.83 4.59
CA HIS A 763 0.52 -36.91 5.68
C HIS A 763 0.92 -38.35 5.97
N GLY A 764 2.24 -38.56 6.06
CA GLY A 764 2.84 -39.76 6.64
C GLY A 764 2.77 -39.75 8.17
N ARG A 765 3.06 -40.90 8.77
CA ARG A 765 3.05 -41.02 10.24
C ARG A 765 4.26 -40.30 10.84
N SER A 766 4.01 -39.26 11.65
CA SER A 766 5.05 -38.62 12.47
C SER A 766 5.43 -39.48 13.68
N ARG A 767 6.67 -39.35 14.17
CA ARG A 767 7.12 -39.99 15.42
C ARG A 767 6.49 -39.36 16.66
N TYR A 768 6.19 -38.06 16.61
CA TYR A 768 5.64 -37.31 17.73
C TYR A 768 4.19 -36.92 17.44
N PRO A 769 3.22 -37.34 18.29
CA PRO A 769 1.83 -36.94 18.13
C PRO A 769 1.65 -35.44 18.38
N GLY A 770 0.46 -34.90 18.09
CA GLY A 770 0.16 -33.48 18.28
C GLY A 770 -0.68 -32.84 17.17
N LEU A 771 -0.96 -33.56 16.09
CA LEU A 771 -1.82 -33.08 15.00
C LEU A 771 -3.30 -33.21 15.38
N HIS A 772 -4.03 -32.10 15.32
CA HIS A 772 -5.47 -32.05 15.45
C HIS A 772 -6.08 -31.54 14.15
N ILE A 773 -7.25 -32.08 13.79
CA ILE A 773 -8.05 -31.65 12.63
C ILE A 773 -9.48 -31.35 13.07
N TRP A 774 -10.24 -30.59 12.29
CA TRP A 774 -11.64 -30.29 12.59
C TRP A 774 -12.57 -30.89 11.57
N ALA A 775 -13.51 -31.71 12.06
CA ALA A 775 -14.52 -32.31 11.21
C ALA A 775 -15.46 -31.24 10.64
N ARG A 776 -15.55 -31.15 9.32
CA ARG A 776 -16.33 -30.08 8.65
C ARG A 776 -17.83 -30.15 8.93
N ASN A 777 -18.38 -31.32 9.23
CA ASN A 777 -19.80 -31.52 9.57
C ASN A 777 -20.22 -31.07 10.99
N THR A 778 -19.28 -31.02 11.94
CA THR A 778 -19.59 -30.85 13.37
C THR A 778 -18.76 -29.76 14.04
N GLY A 779 -17.64 -29.34 13.43
CA GLY A 779 -16.67 -28.46 14.06
C GLY A 779 -15.92 -29.09 15.23
N LYS A 780 -16.05 -30.41 15.45
CA LYS A 780 -15.35 -31.10 16.54
C LYS A 780 -13.88 -31.28 16.21
N ARG A 781 -13.03 -31.04 17.20
CA ARG A 781 -11.59 -31.28 17.14
C ARG A 781 -11.32 -32.79 17.28
N ILE A 782 -10.64 -33.35 16.28
CA ILE A 782 -10.25 -34.76 16.22
C ILE A 782 -8.73 -34.85 16.39
N PRO A 783 -8.22 -35.46 17.47
CA PRO A 783 -6.80 -35.81 17.54
C PRO A 783 -6.48 -36.90 16.53
N VAL A 784 -5.55 -36.63 15.61
CA VAL A 784 -5.21 -37.57 14.55
C VAL A 784 -4.45 -38.77 15.14
N LYS A 785 -4.90 -39.97 14.77
CA LYS A 785 -4.20 -41.23 15.03
C LYS A 785 -4.09 -42.02 13.73
N ILE A 786 -2.88 -42.10 13.19
CA ILE A 786 -2.58 -42.92 12.01
C ILE A 786 -2.15 -44.31 12.48
N PRO A 787 -2.83 -45.39 12.07
CA PRO A 787 -2.41 -46.76 12.41
C PRO A 787 -0.97 -47.05 11.93
N PRO A 788 -0.26 -47.99 12.59
CA PRO A 788 1.04 -48.46 12.08
C PRO A 788 0.89 -49.17 10.73
N GLY A 789 1.98 -49.23 9.96
CA GLY A 789 2.00 -49.79 8.61
C GLY A 789 1.64 -48.76 7.53
N ASN A 790 0.78 -49.18 6.60
CA ASN A 790 0.67 -48.58 5.27
C ASN A 790 -0.50 -47.59 5.16
N TYR A 791 -0.62 -46.71 6.16
CA TYR A 791 -1.71 -45.75 6.27
C TYR A 791 -1.21 -44.31 6.16
N LEU A 792 -1.97 -43.49 5.46
CA LEU A 792 -1.73 -42.06 5.28
C LEU A 792 -2.97 -41.27 5.72
N LEU A 793 -2.78 -40.09 6.31
CA LEU A 793 -3.88 -39.16 6.53
C LEU A 793 -4.04 -38.29 5.28
N VAL A 794 -5.26 -38.13 4.77
CA VAL A 794 -5.54 -37.22 3.67
C VAL A 794 -6.56 -36.16 4.11
N GLN A 795 -6.31 -34.91 3.74
CA GLN A 795 -7.16 -33.76 4.01
C GLN A 795 -7.45 -32.99 2.72
N ALA A 796 -8.68 -32.50 2.58
CA ALA A 796 -9.08 -31.63 1.47
C ALA A 796 -8.43 -30.25 1.62
N GLY A 797 -7.92 -29.71 0.52
CA GLY A 797 -7.40 -28.35 0.44
C GLY A 797 -8.32 -27.40 -0.34
N LYS A 798 -7.91 -26.13 -0.46
CA LYS A 798 -8.70 -25.06 -1.07
C LYS A 798 -9.00 -25.26 -2.55
N GLN A 799 -8.14 -25.93 -3.32
CA GLN A 799 -8.43 -26.18 -4.74
C GLN A 799 -9.60 -27.17 -4.91
N LEU A 800 -9.69 -28.19 -4.04
CA LEU A 800 -10.82 -29.12 -4.06
C LEU A 800 -12.10 -28.45 -3.56
N GLU A 801 -12.00 -27.57 -2.57
CA GLU A 801 -13.14 -26.74 -2.13
C GLU A 801 -13.69 -25.87 -3.26
N HIS A 802 -12.80 -25.22 -4.00
CA HIS A 802 -13.19 -24.33 -5.08
C HIS A 802 -13.80 -25.08 -6.27
N ILE A 803 -13.15 -26.15 -6.74
CA ILE A 803 -13.63 -26.90 -7.91
C ILE A 803 -14.96 -27.63 -7.66
N THR A 804 -15.26 -27.96 -6.40
CA THR A 804 -16.51 -28.62 -6.01
C THR A 804 -17.61 -27.61 -5.66
N GLY A 805 -17.35 -26.30 -5.76
CA GLY A 805 -18.29 -25.25 -5.37
C GLY A 805 -18.63 -25.28 -3.88
N GLY A 806 -17.71 -25.73 -3.03
CA GLY A 806 -17.88 -25.84 -1.59
C GLY A 806 -18.59 -27.11 -1.11
N LEU A 807 -18.86 -28.09 -1.99
CA LEU A 807 -19.43 -29.38 -1.59
C LEU A 807 -18.46 -30.14 -0.67
N ILE A 808 -17.18 -30.17 -1.03
CA ILE A 808 -16.10 -30.64 -0.16
C ILE A 808 -15.42 -29.39 0.40
N LYS A 809 -15.30 -29.28 1.73
CA LYS A 809 -14.63 -28.13 2.34
C LYS A 809 -13.19 -28.46 2.70
N ALA A 810 -12.30 -27.48 2.56
CA ALA A 810 -10.94 -27.57 3.02
C ALA A 810 -10.92 -27.87 4.52
N GLY A 811 -10.12 -28.85 4.92
CA GLY A 811 -9.97 -29.23 6.32
C GLY A 811 -9.16 -28.19 7.08
N PHE A 812 -9.52 -27.96 8.34
CA PHE A 812 -8.68 -27.20 9.28
C PHE A 812 -7.82 -28.15 10.08
N HIS A 813 -6.60 -27.73 10.39
CA HIS A 813 -5.70 -28.46 11.26
C HIS A 813 -4.79 -27.53 12.09
N GLU A 814 -4.28 -28.03 13.21
CA GLU A 814 -3.26 -27.40 14.06
C GLU A 814 -2.28 -28.47 14.54
N VAL A 815 -1.07 -28.06 14.90
CA VAL A 815 -0.10 -28.92 15.55
C VAL A 815 0.31 -28.30 16.88
N VAL A 816 0.14 -29.06 17.97
CA VAL A 816 0.50 -28.64 19.32
C VAL A 816 1.30 -29.71 20.06
N VAL A 817 2.06 -29.30 21.06
CA VAL A 817 2.71 -30.21 22.01
C VAL A 817 1.68 -30.63 23.06
N ASN A 818 1.19 -31.87 22.97
CA ASN A 818 0.27 -32.43 23.94
C ASN A 818 0.98 -33.40 24.90
N GLU A 819 0.25 -33.97 25.86
CA GLU A 819 0.82 -34.91 26.84
C GLU A 819 1.49 -36.11 26.19
N GLN A 820 0.91 -36.65 25.11
CA GLN A 820 1.50 -37.77 24.37
C GLN A 820 2.80 -37.36 23.67
N THR A 821 2.91 -36.11 23.21
CA THR A 821 4.15 -35.57 22.66
C THR A 821 5.25 -35.58 23.72
N ILE A 822 4.94 -35.12 24.93
CA ILE A 822 5.87 -35.09 26.07
C ILE A 822 6.30 -36.50 26.48
N ASP A 823 5.37 -37.44 26.57
CA ASP A 823 5.68 -38.84 26.88
C ASP A 823 6.66 -39.44 25.86
N VAL A 824 6.48 -39.12 24.57
CA VAL A 824 7.40 -39.57 23.51
C VAL A 824 8.76 -38.88 23.60
N ILE A 825 8.81 -37.58 23.94
CA ILE A 825 10.07 -36.84 24.18
C ILE A 825 10.87 -37.51 25.30
N GLU A 826 10.25 -37.72 26.47
CA GLU A 826 10.92 -38.31 27.64
C GLU A 826 11.36 -39.74 27.37
N ARG A 827 10.54 -40.55 26.68
CA ARG A 827 10.92 -41.90 26.28
C ARG A 827 12.11 -41.91 25.32
N ARG A 828 12.13 -41.04 24.30
CA ARG A 828 13.20 -41.01 23.30
C ARG A 828 14.53 -40.50 23.85
N LYS A 829 14.52 -39.58 24.82
CA LYS A 829 15.74 -39.16 25.54
C LYS A 829 16.47 -40.33 26.21
N VAL A 830 15.74 -41.39 26.59
CA VAL A 830 16.30 -42.59 27.21
C VAL A 830 16.61 -43.68 26.18
N GLU A 831 15.68 -43.95 25.26
CA GLU A 831 15.80 -45.07 24.31
C GLU A 831 16.81 -44.80 23.18
N VAL A 832 16.88 -43.56 22.70
CA VAL A 832 17.70 -43.19 21.53
C VAL A 832 18.33 -41.79 21.71
N PRO A 833 19.19 -41.59 22.73
CA PRO A 833 19.73 -40.27 23.10
C PRO A 833 20.58 -39.60 22.02
N GLU A 834 21.13 -40.38 21.08
CA GLU A 834 21.98 -39.89 19.99
C GLU A 834 21.18 -39.25 18.84
N ARG A 835 19.84 -39.38 18.82
CA ARG A 835 18.98 -38.82 17.77
C ARG A 835 18.44 -37.44 18.18
N PRO A 836 18.33 -36.49 17.23
CA PRO A 836 17.83 -35.15 17.54
C PRO A 836 16.34 -35.18 17.91
N LEU A 837 15.93 -34.30 18.82
CA LEU A 837 14.53 -34.13 19.23
C LEU A 837 13.81 -33.18 18.26
N VAL A 838 13.76 -33.55 16.98
CA VAL A 838 13.06 -32.77 15.95
C VAL A 838 11.78 -33.49 15.56
N ARG A 839 10.64 -32.80 15.68
CA ARG A 839 9.36 -33.31 15.20
C ARG A 839 9.21 -33.01 13.72
N ILE A 840 9.13 -34.06 12.90
CA ILE A 840 8.82 -33.93 11.47
C ILE A 840 7.34 -34.23 11.20
N SER A 841 6.63 -33.31 10.55
CA SER A 841 5.39 -33.61 9.84
C SER A 841 5.74 -34.00 8.40
N SER A 842 5.52 -35.27 8.05
CA SER A 842 5.73 -35.74 6.69
C SER A 842 4.56 -35.32 5.81
N THR A 843 4.58 -34.11 5.26
CA THR A 843 3.46 -33.54 4.49
C THR A 843 3.78 -33.50 3.00
N PHE A 844 2.80 -33.83 2.16
CA PHE A 844 2.86 -33.66 0.71
C PHE A 844 1.61 -32.93 0.21
N PHE A 845 1.81 -31.92 -0.62
CA PHE A 845 0.76 -31.13 -1.25
C PHE A 845 0.59 -31.56 -2.70
N TRP A 846 -0.54 -32.19 -3.00
CA TRP A 846 -0.93 -32.50 -4.37
C TRP A 846 -1.71 -31.31 -4.96
N HIS A 847 -1.20 -30.71 -6.02
CA HIS A 847 -1.76 -29.51 -6.65
C HIS A 847 -2.30 -29.85 -8.04
N LEU A 848 -3.33 -29.11 -8.45
CA LEU A 848 -3.66 -28.96 -9.85
C LEU A 848 -2.58 -28.14 -10.58
N ASN A 849 -2.54 -28.24 -11.89
CA ASN A 849 -1.67 -27.48 -12.77
C ASN A 849 -1.88 -25.97 -12.55
N SER A 850 -0.79 -25.21 -12.38
CA SER A 850 -0.83 -23.77 -12.13
C SER A 850 -1.59 -22.98 -13.23
N ASP A 851 -1.56 -23.44 -14.47
CA ASP A 851 -2.25 -22.81 -15.60
C ASP A 851 -3.68 -23.32 -15.82
N PHE A 852 -4.17 -24.26 -15.00
CA PHE A 852 -5.54 -24.76 -15.06
C PHE A 852 -6.56 -23.70 -14.62
N ASP A 853 -7.72 -23.69 -15.27
CA ASP A 853 -8.87 -22.85 -14.91
C ASP A 853 -9.64 -23.49 -13.76
N LEU A 854 -9.35 -23.04 -12.54
CA LEU A 854 -10.05 -23.42 -11.33
C LEU A 854 -11.43 -22.77 -11.30
N ALA A 855 -12.44 -23.54 -11.71
CA ALA A 855 -13.85 -23.14 -11.71
C ALA A 855 -14.73 -24.25 -11.12
N PRO A 856 -15.83 -23.92 -10.42
CA PRO A 856 -16.76 -24.92 -9.90
C PRO A 856 -17.35 -25.79 -11.01
N ILE A 857 -17.29 -27.10 -10.84
CA ILE A 857 -17.96 -28.06 -11.72
C ILE A 857 -19.49 -27.91 -11.50
N PRO A 858 -20.28 -27.63 -12.55
CA PRO A 858 -21.69 -27.28 -12.39
C PRO A 858 -22.53 -28.31 -11.63
N SER A 859 -22.33 -29.62 -11.88
CA SER A 859 -23.06 -30.68 -11.18
C SER A 859 -22.80 -30.68 -9.67
N LEU A 860 -21.56 -30.47 -9.26
CA LEU A 860 -21.14 -30.45 -7.86
C LEU A 860 -21.55 -29.15 -7.15
N ALA A 861 -21.48 -28.01 -7.85
CA ALA A 861 -21.95 -26.75 -7.33
C ALA A 861 -23.46 -26.76 -7.04
N GLU A 862 -24.26 -27.43 -7.89
CA GLU A 862 -25.69 -27.62 -7.63
C GLU A 862 -25.95 -28.57 -6.45
N GLU A 863 -25.13 -29.62 -6.29
CA GLU A 863 -25.20 -30.50 -5.13
C GLU A 863 -24.81 -29.77 -3.82
N SER A 864 -23.79 -28.91 -3.86
CA SER A 864 -23.40 -28.03 -2.75
C SER A 864 -24.56 -27.14 -2.29
N LYS A 865 -25.26 -26.49 -3.24
CA LYS A 865 -26.44 -25.66 -2.93
C LYS A 865 -27.56 -26.46 -2.26
N LYS A 866 -27.82 -27.69 -2.73
CA LYS A 866 -28.81 -28.59 -2.13
C LYS A 866 -28.41 -28.98 -0.71
N ALA A 867 -27.18 -29.43 -0.51
CA ALA A 867 -26.66 -29.82 0.79
C ALA A 867 -26.71 -28.66 1.80
N ARG A 868 -26.37 -27.43 1.37
CA ARG A 868 -26.47 -26.22 2.20
C ARG A 868 -27.91 -25.89 2.56
N ALA A 869 -28.85 -25.98 1.62
CA ALA A 869 -30.27 -25.74 1.87
C ALA A 869 -30.85 -26.76 2.86
N GLU A 870 -30.44 -28.03 2.77
CA GLU A 870 -30.82 -29.07 3.72
C GLU A 870 -30.27 -28.79 5.13
N GLN A 871 -29.01 -28.39 5.25
CA GLN A 871 -28.43 -28.01 6.55
C GLN A 871 -29.10 -26.78 7.16
N PHE A 872 -29.39 -25.77 6.35
CA PHE A 872 -30.13 -24.58 6.78
C PHE A 872 -31.53 -24.95 7.31
N ASN A 873 -32.25 -25.84 6.61
CA ASN A 873 -33.56 -26.34 7.06
C ASN A 873 -33.48 -27.16 8.36
N LEU A 874 -32.32 -27.72 8.68
CA LEU A 874 -32.03 -28.41 9.95
C LEU A 874 -31.56 -27.45 11.06
N GLY A 875 -31.61 -26.14 10.83
CA GLY A 875 -31.20 -25.11 11.80
C GLY A 875 -29.68 -24.95 11.95
N LYS A 876 -28.89 -25.51 11.03
CA LYS A 876 -27.43 -25.35 10.98
C LYS A 876 -27.09 -24.29 9.94
N ASP A 877 -27.11 -23.03 10.36
CA ASP A 877 -26.73 -21.90 9.50
C ASP A 877 -25.20 -21.78 9.42
N GLU A 878 -24.63 -22.00 8.24
CA GLU A 878 -23.20 -21.87 7.99
C GLU A 878 -22.75 -20.41 7.73
N GLY A 879 -23.69 -19.45 7.73
CA GLY A 879 -23.44 -18.02 7.50
C GLY A 879 -23.67 -17.61 6.03
N GLU A 880 -22.87 -16.65 5.55
CA GLU A 880 -22.99 -16.12 4.19
C GLU A 880 -22.56 -17.14 3.12
N GLU A 881 -23.21 -17.10 1.96
CA GLU A 881 -22.88 -17.98 0.83
C GLU A 881 -21.53 -17.56 0.21
N VAL A 882 -20.58 -18.48 0.18
CA VAL A 882 -19.25 -18.24 -0.42
C VAL A 882 -19.36 -18.44 -1.93
N VAL A 883 -19.01 -17.41 -2.69
CA VAL A 883 -18.95 -17.47 -4.15
C VAL A 883 -17.55 -17.89 -4.58
N TYR A 884 -17.45 -18.91 -5.43
CA TYR A 884 -16.19 -19.43 -5.97
C TYR A 884 -16.00 -18.96 -7.42
N PRO A 885 -15.35 -17.80 -7.67
CA PRO A 885 -15.18 -17.27 -9.01
C PRO A 885 -14.14 -18.07 -9.81
N ALA A 886 -14.30 -18.14 -11.13
CA ALA A 886 -13.28 -18.76 -11.99
C ALA A 886 -11.94 -18.01 -11.91
N MET A 887 -10.83 -18.74 -11.75
CA MET A 887 -9.48 -18.18 -11.75
C MET A 887 -8.44 -19.23 -12.13
N LYS A 888 -7.20 -18.82 -12.40
CA LYS A 888 -6.11 -19.78 -12.57
C LYS A 888 -5.69 -20.38 -11.23
N VAL A 889 -5.31 -21.65 -11.20
CA VAL A 889 -4.77 -22.29 -9.99
C VAL A 889 -3.56 -21.52 -9.45
N GLY A 890 -2.64 -21.07 -10.32
CA GLY A 890 -1.49 -20.27 -9.89
C GLY A 890 -1.90 -18.92 -9.29
N GLN A 891 -3.00 -18.32 -9.74
CA GLN A 891 -3.56 -17.11 -9.11
C GLN A 891 -4.16 -17.43 -7.74
N GLN A 892 -4.83 -18.57 -7.60
CA GLN A 892 -5.33 -19.04 -6.31
C GLN A 892 -4.18 -19.24 -5.32
N VAL A 893 -3.12 -19.96 -5.71
CA VAL A 893 -1.93 -20.16 -4.88
C VAL A 893 -1.29 -18.83 -4.50
N GLN A 894 -1.09 -17.91 -5.46
CA GLN A 894 -0.52 -16.59 -5.16
C GLN A 894 -1.38 -15.77 -4.20
N LYS A 895 -2.72 -15.82 -4.33
CA LYS A 895 -3.65 -15.16 -3.39
C LYS A 895 -3.57 -15.75 -1.99
N GLU A 896 -3.53 -17.07 -1.88
CA GLU A 896 -3.39 -17.74 -0.58
C GLU A 896 -2.03 -17.44 0.07
N LEU A 897 -0.96 -17.38 -0.74
CA LEU A 897 0.38 -17.00 -0.26
C LEU A 897 0.46 -15.54 0.20
N GLN A 898 -0.31 -14.62 -0.37
CA GLN A 898 -0.38 -13.23 0.12
C GLN A 898 -0.88 -13.16 1.57
N HIS A 899 -1.67 -14.13 2.01
CA HIS A 899 -2.21 -14.17 3.37
C HIS A 899 -1.29 -14.92 4.35
N ILE A 900 -0.19 -15.53 3.86
CA ILE A 900 0.86 -16.14 4.68
C ILE A 900 1.98 -15.09 4.79
N GLU A 901 2.00 -14.37 5.90
CA GLU A 901 3.01 -13.34 6.14
C GLU A 901 4.38 -14.01 6.32
N LEU A 902 5.29 -13.75 5.37
CA LEU A 902 6.69 -14.15 5.44
C LEU A 902 7.49 -12.97 5.97
N MET A 903 8.11 -13.09 7.15
CA MET A 903 8.97 -12.05 7.69
C MET A 903 10.28 -12.00 6.87
N VAL A 904 10.40 -11.05 5.94
CA VAL A 904 11.60 -10.83 5.10
C VAL A 904 12.40 -9.59 5.53
#